data_AF-A0ABD5RJC8-F1
#
_entry.id   AF-A0ABD5RJC8-F1
#
_cell.length_a   1.000
_cell.length_b   1.000
_cell.length_c   1.000
_cell.angle_alpha   90.00
_cell.angle_beta   90.00
_cell.angle_gamma   90.00
#
_symmetry.space_group_name_H-M   'P 1'
#
loop_
_entity.id
_entity.type
_entity.pdbx_description
1 polymer ?
#
loop_
_entity_poly.entity_id
_entity_poly.type
_entity_poly.pdbx_seq_one_letter_code
_entity_poly.pdbx_strand_id
1 'polypeptide(L)'
;MRRRTFLTALGAGAASLGVTGAASADLLQSSDTIDSLVFDSTASLLNANGEPLTDDSLVAVWAEPTAYNGDDDGEENATIYPDGTPIPLVASAGTVVGVGAPIGQDDTDFSYGNEEFLLNVFDVKLGGDGTVLWDEGHDQFYTLSSHGSFEQYAEDAGYDLRATTDVLGGASLTFPSTASQVAPDGGALTDASTVMVWAEPTAQNVDDAGDEASHIYAADEEIPLVSRDGDVVGFGTPELIADGEFDGANEQFVLALLSSTVGDGGTILWDDAHDTYYDSSNFGSFAETVESEGYAFEATTESLAGGSDGGEAGDDVLVADPGTPGEPSTHTWTLEDLTFGEAGADGDEVDTITVEYDAASLDGLDQDDVTVTMTRTLSDGTDTSEIRVNQGSYSGSAATFDLSGRYQTDVAGPVVVEIDGVQNPPTSEVATITLEGDADPVSVEADLTVGDGSDGGDSALDGADLLVIPSPAEPYPDAELAAVAEHVADGGSLFLFDESEFTNEETANLDELASSLDLSFRFNADQVEDTESNAGAPYVPTTSNFNDAFDVFDGLGSAGLSDADGLVVTSPSAAFSAAERDALATFVESGGSLFLFDQSDYNDFDETANLNEVATAVGAPFRFNDDQVYDPENNAGAPFVPTTSEFNADFEYFDEREGLSLELDRDETYLVEVVSVTDGDTVDVRFEEGQEQAIRTLGFDTPETGSATSTERAEEWEGIDSYDYLETAGEAATAFAREQLSPGDTVGLSFDATEPVRDEFGRVLGYLTYDADGSGSRDTLYNRRVVEAGHARVYGSGFARHDEFLAAEFAARDAGREVWSESDPFDSSPIRDRPVEDLFFPTPTSVVTDSGPVDDDRVPVFAAPSATRSGGDVSTDGDLPLAAVDLDSRVAVFGAPLISETYEEAEGYPVDTSGYENFAFVTELLDDLSARDDDTVLIEGGHGQFGLSYSLSNEDAAYYQRYLEGRDTLFEQVNDLTTEASAERLASARALVVTTPASAFSDAELAAVASFADSGGAVVLMGSAAAPADQRGYLDEVATALDSDLRLGSGSVTDEESNLNGDPSIPVTSNLSEVDTDPAPERPPVATIDLATTEATVGERLAFRVDDTSGSGRWITALDWTFGDGSADEGWYSAHRYDEAGEYTVTLTATDNTGATTTDTVTVAVSDLSDPIARVVPSTTDASVGERVTFSVRDTSGDERWVDSLDWTFGDGTSGSGWWNAHSYGSAGSYTVTLRATDNTGATTTDTVTVTVE
;
A
#
# COMPACT_ATOMS: atom_id res chain seq x y z
N MET A 1 -6.68 42.41 -0.93
CA MET A 1 -7.70 43.05 -1.80
C MET A 1 -8.33 41.90 -2.58
N ARG A 2 -9.65 41.83 -2.74
CA ARG A 2 -10.36 40.66 -3.29
C ARG A 2 -9.97 40.30 -4.75
N ARG A 3 -9.55 39.04 -4.98
CA ARG A 3 -9.91 38.11 -6.08
C ARG A 3 -9.60 36.73 -5.48
N ARG A 4 -10.56 35.90 -5.09
CA ARG A 4 -11.22 34.90 -5.93
C ARG A 4 -12.64 34.73 -5.39
N THR A 5 -13.65 34.90 -6.25
CA THR A 5 -15.07 34.79 -5.90
C THR A 5 -15.74 33.98 -7.00
N PHE A 6 -16.06 32.73 -6.67
CA PHE A 6 -17.37 32.12 -6.88
C PHE A 6 -18.08 32.48 -8.19
N LEU A 7 -17.83 31.69 -9.24
CA LEU A 7 -18.72 31.57 -10.39
C LEU A 7 -19.49 30.24 -10.29
N THR A 8 -20.64 30.28 -9.60
CA THR A 8 -21.72 29.35 -9.89
C THR A 8 -22.67 29.96 -10.92
N ALA A 9 -23.11 29.08 -11.83
CA ALA A 9 -24.31 29.16 -12.67
C ALA A 9 -24.18 29.80 -14.07
N LEU A 10 -24.04 28.92 -15.08
CA LEU A 10 -24.97 28.71 -16.20
C LEU A 10 -24.43 27.55 -17.06
N GLY A 11 -24.90 26.31 -16.88
CA GLY A 11 -26.01 25.86 -17.71
C GLY A 11 -26.31 24.37 -17.51
N ALA A 12 -27.52 24.07 -17.06
CA ALA A 12 -28.10 22.75 -17.19
C ALA A 12 -28.31 22.43 -18.68
N GLY A 13 -27.74 21.32 -19.16
CA GLY A 13 -28.19 20.68 -20.40
C GLY A 13 -27.13 19.95 -21.21
N ALA A 14 -26.61 18.82 -20.73
CA ALA A 14 -26.29 17.66 -21.58
C ALA A 14 -26.08 16.42 -20.70
N ALA A 15 -27.15 15.65 -20.54
CA ALA A 15 -27.01 14.23 -20.23
C ALA A 15 -26.81 13.51 -21.56
N SER A 16 -25.61 12.96 -21.78
CA SER A 16 -25.31 11.75 -22.57
C SER A 16 -23.90 11.86 -23.16
N LEU A 17 -22.95 11.14 -22.60
CA LEU A 17 -22.08 10.18 -23.29
C LEU A 17 -21.24 9.51 -22.19
N GLY A 18 -21.32 8.19 -22.14
CA GLY A 18 -20.61 7.39 -21.15
C GLY A 18 -19.15 7.26 -21.56
N VAL A 19 -18.27 7.60 -20.63
CA VAL A 19 -16.90 7.11 -20.59
C VAL A 19 -16.69 6.57 -19.18
N THR A 20 -16.40 5.28 -19.09
CA THR A 20 -15.93 4.61 -17.89
C THR A 20 -14.48 5.03 -17.65
N GLY A 21 -14.25 5.80 -16.59
CA GLY A 21 -12.95 6.23 -16.12
C GLY A 21 -13.11 6.85 -14.74
N ALA A 22 -13.42 6.02 -13.75
CA ALA A 22 -13.39 6.42 -12.35
C ALA A 22 -11.96 6.19 -11.84
N ALA A 23 -11.13 7.22 -11.84
CA ALA A 23 -9.86 7.26 -11.10
C ALA A 23 -9.21 8.66 -10.99
N SER A 24 -9.49 9.64 -11.86
CA SER A 24 -8.60 10.83 -11.97
C SER A 24 -9.20 12.17 -11.53
N ALA A 25 -10.39 12.21 -10.94
CA ALA A 25 -11.05 13.48 -10.55
C ALA A 25 -11.27 13.67 -9.04
N ASP A 26 -10.87 12.69 -8.22
CA ASP A 26 -11.07 12.69 -6.76
C ASP A 26 -9.77 12.99 -5.96
N LEU A 27 -8.64 13.18 -6.66
CA LEU A 27 -7.33 13.46 -6.03
C LEU A 27 -6.95 14.96 -6.01
N LEU A 28 -7.74 15.83 -6.65
CA LEU A 28 -7.56 17.29 -6.63
C LEU A 28 -8.53 17.97 -5.66
N GLN A 29 -8.73 17.39 -4.48
CA GLN A 29 -9.30 18.19 -3.38
C GLN A 29 -8.18 19.08 -2.86
N SER A 30 -8.19 20.34 -3.29
CA SER A 30 -7.36 21.42 -2.74
C SER A 30 -7.41 21.36 -1.20
N SER A 31 -6.38 20.80 -0.55
CA SER A 31 -6.09 21.18 0.81
C SER A 31 -5.62 22.62 0.71
N ASP A 32 -6.34 23.53 1.34
CA ASP A 32 -5.87 24.91 1.41
C ASP A 32 -4.65 25.01 2.39
N THR A 33 -3.94 23.92 2.71
CA THR A 33 -2.94 23.81 3.80
C THR A 33 -1.71 23.00 3.39
N ILE A 34 -0.53 23.40 3.89
CA ILE A 34 0.73 22.64 3.81
C ILE A 34 1.03 22.15 5.23
N ASP A 35 0.72 20.89 5.51
CA ASP A 35 0.92 20.30 6.84
C ASP A 35 2.30 19.62 6.98
N SER A 36 2.80 19.04 5.90
CA SER A 36 4.14 18.46 5.77
C SER A 36 4.61 18.62 4.32
N LEU A 37 5.80 18.16 3.97
CA LEU A 37 6.28 18.04 2.59
C LEU A 37 6.96 16.70 2.45
N VAL A 38 6.77 16.04 1.30
CA VAL A 38 7.48 14.82 0.95
C VAL A 38 8.53 15.11 -0.10
N PHE A 39 9.73 14.55 0.03
CA PHE A 39 10.78 14.70 -0.97
C PHE A 39 11.20 13.31 -1.45
N ASP A 40 11.38 13.13 -2.76
CA ASP A 40 11.82 11.85 -3.34
C ASP A 40 13.27 11.96 -3.82
N SER A 41 14.12 10.98 -3.47
CA SER A 41 15.55 10.97 -3.78
C SER A 41 16.26 12.30 -3.47
N THR A 42 16.12 12.75 -2.23
CA THR A 42 16.51 14.11 -1.82
C THR A 42 18.01 14.31 -1.59
N ALA A 43 18.60 15.27 -2.29
CA ALA A 43 19.88 15.91 -1.99
C ALA A 43 19.74 16.94 -0.86
N SER A 44 20.73 16.99 0.03
CA SER A 44 20.85 18.10 1.00
C SER A 44 21.53 19.33 0.39
N LEU A 45 21.36 20.51 0.99
CA LEU A 45 21.99 21.74 0.50
C LEU A 45 23.27 22.07 1.29
N LEU A 46 24.29 22.59 0.62
CA LEU A 46 25.56 23.08 1.19
C LEU A 46 25.69 24.58 1.02
N ASN A 47 26.64 25.21 1.70
CA ASN A 47 26.99 26.60 1.43
C ASN A 47 27.89 26.72 0.19
N ALA A 48 28.11 27.94 -0.31
CA ALA A 48 28.91 28.19 -1.51
C ALA A 48 30.37 27.67 -1.49
N ASN A 49 30.91 27.25 -0.34
CA ASN A 49 32.23 26.62 -0.24
C ASN A 49 32.17 25.09 -0.20
N GLY A 50 30.99 24.47 -0.29
CA GLY A 50 30.80 23.03 -0.12
C GLY A 50 30.91 22.58 1.33
N GLU A 51 30.60 23.44 2.31
CA GLU A 51 30.51 23.06 3.73
C GLU A 51 29.03 23.06 4.17
N PRO A 52 28.66 22.41 5.29
CA PRO A 52 27.28 22.41 5.78
C PRO A 52 26.66 23.82 5.84
N LEU A 53 25.49 23.97 5.23
CA LEU A 53 24.68 25.18 5.24
C LEU A 53 23.90 25.25 6.55
N THR A 54 24.26 26.23 7.38
CA THR A 54 23.69 26.46 8.72
C THR A 54 23.21 27.90 8.89
N ASP A 55 23.08 28.63 7.79
CA ASP A 55 22.56 30.00 7.78
C ASP A 55 21.04 29.95 7.57
N ASP A 56 20.30 29.98 8.67
CA ASP A 56 18.83 29.91 8.68
C ASP A 56 18.17 30.98 7.81
N SER A 57 18.84 32.11 7.55
CA SER A 57 18.29 33.17 6.68
C SER A 57 18.20 32.78 5.20
N LEU A 58 18.79 31.63 4.85
CA LEU A 58 18.75 31.07 3.50
C LEU A 58 17.89 29.82 3.41
N VAL A 59 17.49 29.18 4.52
CA VAL A 59 16.85 27.85 4.52
C VAL A 59 15.37 27.98 4.84
N ALA A 60 14.52 27.56 3.90
CA ALA A 60 13.06 27.60 4.02
C ALA A 60 12.48 26.32 4.63
N VAL A 61 13.09 25.16 4.36
CA VAL A 61 12.63 23.84 4.83
C VAL A 61 13.85 23.04 5.29
N TRP A 62 13.74 22.45 6.47
CA TRP A 62 14.71 21.52 7.06
C TRP A 62 14.18 20.09 6.99
N ALA A 63 15.05 19.09 7.04
CA ALA A 63 14.66 17.72 7.32
C ALA A 63 14.34 17.55 8.81
N GLU A 64 13.57 16.51 9.15
CA GLU A 64 13.30 16.14 10.53
C GLU A 64 14.60 15.82 11.30
N PRO A 65 14.64 16.01 12.64
CA PRO A 65 15.85 15.78 13.44
C PRO A 65 16.41 14.34 13.41
N THR A 66 15.60 13.38 12.95
CA THR A 66 15.93 11.96 12.79
C THR A 66 16.64 11.67 11.47
N ALA A 67 16.58 12.61 10.51
CA ALA A 67 17.19 12.46 9.21
C ALA A 67 18.72 12.52 9.29
N TYR A 68 19.38 11.80 8.37
CA TYR A 68 20.83 11.80 8.22
C TYR A 68 21.24 11.74 6.74
N ASN A 69 22.43 12.25 6.42
CA ASN A 69 23.03 12.09 5.09
C ASN A 69 23.81 10.77 5.02
N GLY A 70 23.62 10.01 3.94
CA GLY A 70 24.37 8.80 3.65
C GLY A 70 25.12 8.88 2.32
N ASP A 71 26.38 8.43 2.36
CA ASP A 71 27.29 8.25 1.21
C ASP A 71 27.04 6.86 0.60
N ASP A 72 26.11 6.81 -0.35
CA ASP A 72 25.60 5.55 -0.94
C ASP A 72 26.42 5.09 -2.16
N ASP A 73 27.12 5.99 -2.84
CA ASP A 73 28.01 5.68 -3.98
C ASP A 73 29.41 5.21 -3.53
N GLY A 74 29.85 5.62 -2.34
CA GLY A 74 31.14 5.28 -1.74
C GLY A 74 32.34 6.04 -2.32
N GLU A 75 32.13 7.17 -3.01
CA GLU A 75 33.16 7.97 -3.68
C GLU A 75 33.87 8.98 -2.73
N GLU A 76 33.42 9.15 -1.48
CA GLU A 76 33.91 10.15 -0.49
C GLU A 76 33.85 11.62 -1.01
N ASN A 77 33.04 11.89 -2.03
CA ASN A 77 32.75 13.21 -2.63
C ASN A 77 31.76 14.04 -1.79
N ALA A 78 30.95 13.38 -0.97
CA ALA A 78 29.88 14.04 -0.26
C ALA A 78 30.25 14.69 1.07
N THR A 79 29.48 15.72 1.42
CA THR A 79 29.61 16.44 2.68
C THR A 79 28.61 15.93 3.71
N ILE A 80 29.09 15.12 4.64
CA ILE A 80 28.24 14.59 5.72
C ILE A 80 27.97 15.65 6.79
N TYR A 81 26.69 15.88 7.07
CA TYR A 81 26.25 16.71 8.18
C TYR A 81 26.59 16.04 9.52
N PRO A 82 27.23 16.74 10.47
CA PRO A 82 27.51 16.17 11.79
C PRO A 82 26.23 15.87 12.56
N ASP A 83 26.20 14.76 13.32
CA ASP A 83 25.07 14.36 14.18
C ASP A 83 24.45 15.55 14.94
N GLY A 84 23.12 15.70 14.82
CA GLY A 84 22.35 16.78 15.45
C GLY A 84 22.48 18.15 14.79
N THR A 85 23.11 18.24 13.60
CA THR A 85 23.07 19.45 12.77
C THR A 85 21.87 19.34 11.82
N PRO A 86 20.93 20.31 11.82
CA PRO A 86 19.80 20.31 10.89
C PRO A 86 20.25 20.23 9.43
N ILE A 87 19.56 19.40 8.64
CA ILE A 87 19.85 19.18 7.22
C ILE A 87 18.90 20.04 6.39
N PRO A 88 19.37 20.99 5.58
CA PRO A 88 18.52 21.85 4.77
C PRO A 88 18.06 21.15 3.49
N LEU A 89 16.75 21.17 3.23
CA LEU A 89 16.12 20.58 2.04
C LEU A 89 15.70 21.64 1.00
N VAL A 90 15.34 22.84 1.46
CA VAL A 90 15.03 23.97 0.56
C VAL A 90 15.76 25.22 0.99
N ALA A 91 16.50 25.84 0.08
CA ALA A 91 17.13 27.14 0.29
C ALA A 91 16.60 28.18 -0.70
N SER A 92 16.52 29.43 -0.26
CA SER A 92 16.19 30.55 -1.13
C SER A 92 17.03 31.78 -0.84
N ALA A 93 17.53 32.38 -1.93
CA ALA A 93 18.33 33.58 -1.89
C ALA A 93 17.93 34.53 -3.03
N GLY A 94 17.28 35.64 -2.69
CA GLY A 94 16.79 36.58 -3.71
C GLY A 94 15.72 35.93 -4.58
N THR A 95 15.95 35.88 -5.90
CA THR A 95 15.07 35.24 -6.88
C THR A 95 15.49 33.80 -7.22
N VAL A 96 16.53 33.26 -6.57
CA VAL A 96 16.97 31.88 -6.78
C VAL A 96 16.47 30.99 -5.64
N VAL A 97 15.88 29.85 -5.97
CA VAL A 97 15.40 28.81 -5.05
C VAL A 97 16.06 27.49 -5.41
N GLY A 98 16.60 26.79 -4.42
CA GLY A 98 17.15 25.44 -4.57
C GLY A 98 16.32 24.46 -3.74
N VAL A 99 15.86 23.39 -4.38
CA VAL A 99 15.06 22.32 -3.78
C VAL A 99 15.83 21.02 -3.95
N GLY A 100 16.06 20.32 -2.85
CA GLY A 100 16.84 19.09 -2.81
C GLY A 100 16.16 17.88 -3.45
N ALA A 101 14.95 18.01 -4.01
CA ALA A 101 14.30 16.97 -4.78
C ALA A 101 13.43 17.63 -5.85
N PRO A 102 13.15 16.94 -6.96
CA PRO A 102 12.00 17.29 -7.78
C PRO A 102 10.73 17.09 -6.94
N ILE A 103 9.87 18.12 -6.90
CA ILE A 103 8.60 18.11 -6.17
C ILE A 103 7.49 18.57 -7.10
N GLY A 104 6.30 18.00 -6.93
CA GLY A 104 5.15 18.34 -7.77
C GLY A 104 5.04 17.50 -9.05
N GLN A 105 5.83 16.44 -9.19
CA GLN A 105 5.65 15.48 -10.28
C GLN A 105 4.40 14.62 -10.09
N ASP A 106 3.89 14.02 -11.17
CA ASP A 106 2.59 13.33 -11.20
C ASP A 106 2.50 12.08 -10.30
N ASP A 107 3.63 11.52 -9.87
CA ASP A 107 3.69 10.42 -8.90
C ASP A 107 3.97 10.89 -7.45
N THR A 108 4.08 12.20 -7.22
CA THR A 108 4.15 12.79 -5.87
C THR A 108 2.77 12.71 -5.20
N ASP A 109 2.74 12.31 -3.94
CA ASP A 109 1.51 12.32 -3.14
C ASP A 109 1.14 13.77 -2.75
N PHE A 110 0.19 14.36 -3.48
CA PHE A 110 -0.33 15.71 -3.21
C PHE A 110 -1.07 15.84 -1.88
N SER A 111 -1.34 14.75 -1.15
CA SER A 111 -1.87 14.87 0.21
C SER A 111 -0.91 15.58 1.18
N TYR A 112 0.39 15.63 0.85
CA TYR A 112 1.39 16.38 1.62
C TYR A 112 1.39 17.88 1.30
N GLY A 113 0.83 18.34 0.17
CA GLY A 113 0.77 19.78 -0.17
C GLY A 113 2.01 20.33 -0.88
N ASN A 114 2.80 19.46 -1.52
CA ASN A 114 3.97 19.81 -2.33
C ASN A 114 3.64 20.78 -3.48
N GLU A 115 2.53 20.54 -4.16
CA GLU A 115 1.99 21.36 -5.25
C GLU A 115 1.61 22.76 -4.78
N GLU A 116 1.03 22.86 -3.58
CA GLU A 116 0.68 24.14 -2.98
C GLU A 116 1.93 24.90 -2.52
N PHE A 117 2.91 24.20 -1.95
CA PHE A 117 4.20 24.81 -1.59
C PHE A 117 4.90 25.40 -2.81
N LEU A 118 4.98 24.64 -3.91
CA LEU A 118 5.62 25.11 -5.13
C LEU A 118 4.88 26.31 -5.74
N LEU A 119 3.54 26.29 -5.70
CA LEU A 119 2.73 27.43 -6.12
C LEU A 119 2.95 28.67 -5.24
N ASN A 120 3.06 28.51 -3.91
CA ASN A 120 3.38 29.63 -3.00
C ASN A 120 4.77 30.21 -3.27
N VAL A 121 5.74 29.36 -3.60
CA VAL A 121 7.06 29.80 -4.05
C VAL A 121 6.92 30.63 -5.33
N PHE A 122 6.12 30.20 -6.31
CA PHE A 122 5.85 30.98 -7.52
C PHE A 122 5.14 32.30 -7.22
N ASP A 123 4.15 32.32 -6.33
CA ASP A 123 3.41 33.53 -5.94
C ASP A 123 4.37 34.57 -5.33
N VAL A 124 5.25 34.15 -4.43
CA VAL A 124 6.22 35.03 -3.77
C VAL A 124 7.31 35.50 -4.75
N LYS A 125 7.78 34.64 -5.66
CA LYS A 125 8.90 34.97 -6.56
C LYS A 125 8.49 35.70 -7.82
N LEU A 126 7.33 35.39 -8.37
CA LEU A 126 6.85 35.90 -9.66
C LEU A 126 5.76 36.96 -9.47
N GLY A 127 5.03 36.95 -8.35
CA GLY A 127 4.04 37.96 -8.01
C GLY A 127 2.59 37.61 -8.35
N GLY A 128 2.28 36.33 -8.51
CA GLY A 128 0.92 35.79 -8.66
C GLY A 128 0.39 35.61 -10.09
N ASP A 129 1.22 35.91 -11.10
CA ASP A 129 1.08 35.52 -12.50
C ASP A 129 2.48 35.57 -13.16
N GLY A 130 2.65 34.92 -14.32
CA GLY A 130 3.90 34.97 -15.08
C GLY A 130 4.14 33.76 -15.97
N THR A 131 5.10 33.88 -16.89
CA THR A 131 5.57 32.77 -17.72
C THR A 131 6.69 32.03 -17.00
N VAL A 132 6.56 30.72 -16.81
CA VAL A 132 7.60 29.87 -16.25
C VAL A 132 8.07 28.89 -17.32
N LEU A 133 9.33 29.01 -17.72
CA LEU A 133 9.93 28.04 -18.62
C LEU A 133 10.45 26.83 -17.84
N TRP A 134 10.29 25.65 -18.40
CA TRP A 134 10.88 24.40 -17.94
C TRP A 134 11.99 24.02 -18.90
N ASP A 135 13.24 23.97 -18.42
CA ASP A 135 14.35 23.58 -19.27
C ASP A 135 14.23 22.09 -19.63
N GLU A 136 14.37 21.77 -20.91
CA GLU A 136 14.43 20.40 -21.45
C GLU A 136 15.62 20.26 -22.44
N GLY A 137 16.43 21.31 -22.61
CA GLY A 137 17.55 21.35 -23.57
C GLY A 137 18.83 20.69 -23.08
N HIS A 138 18.90 20.32 -21.79
CA HIS A 138 20.11 19.81 -21.13
C HIS A 138 19.94 18.38 -20.60
N ASP A 139 19.13 17.56 -21.28
CA ASP A 139 18.83 16.18 -20.90
C ASP A 139 18.36 16.07 -19.44
N GLN A 140 17.36 16.88 -19.07
CA GLN A 140 16.81 16.83 -17.71
C GLN A 140 16.18 15.46 -17.44
N PHE A 141 16.40 14.92 -16.24
CA PHE A 141 15.76 13.68 -15.83
C PHE A 141 14.23 13.84 -15.72
N TYR A 142 13.75 15.00 -15.27
CA TYR A 142 12.33 15.32 -15.19
C TYR A 142 11.93 16.45 -16.14
N THR A 143 11.08 16.15 -17.11
CA THR A 143 10.53 17.13 -18.06
C THR A 143 9.26 17.78 -17.51
N LEU A 144 8.74 18.82 -18.19
CA LEU A 144 7.45 19.42 -17.84
C LEU A 144 6.33 18.38 -17.90
N SER A 145 6.43 17.42 -18.83
CA SER A 145 5.47 16.33 -18.98
C SER A 145 5.34 15.43 -17.74
N SER A 146 6.40 15.34 -16.92
CA SER A 146 6.37 14.62 -15.64
C SER A 146 5.60 15.38 -14.54
N HIS A 147 5.23 16.63 -14.78
CA HIS A 147 4.55 17.54 -13.85
C HIS A 147 3.18 17.98 -14.38
N GLY A 148 2.52 17.18 -15.22
CA GLY A 148 1.29 17.60 -15.93
C GLY A 148 0.14 18.01 -15.01
N SER A 149 0.01 17.38 -13.84
CA SER A 149 -0.99 17.73 -12.82
C SER A 149 -0.66 19.07 -12.15
N PHE A 150 0.61 19.32 -11.84
CA PHE A 150 1.05 20.61 -11.29
C PHE A 150 1.00 21.72 -12.35
N GLU A 151 1.32 21.42 -13.61
CA GLU A 151 1.17 22.32 -14.74
C GLU A 151 -0.27 22.84 -14.81
N GLN A 152 -1.25 21.93 -14.86
CA GLN A 152 -2.66 22.29 -14.84
C GLN A 152 -3.04 23.08 -13.58
N TYR A 153 -2.52 22.72 -12.41
CA TYR A 153 -2.77 23.41 -11.15
C TYR A 153 -2.26 24.87 -11.17
N ALA A 154 -1.04 25.08 -11.66
CA ALA A 154 -0.42 26.39 -11.79
C ALA A 154 -1.10 27.26 -12.88
N GLU A 155 -1.49 26.66 -13.99
CA GLU A 155 -2.27 27.34 -15.05
C GLU A 155 -3.62 27.84 -14.54
N ASP A 156 -4.34 27.00 -13.79
CA ASP A 156 -5.61 27.38 -13.13
C ASP A 156 -5.40 28.52 -12.11
N ALA A 157 -4.21 28.59 -11.49
CA ALA A 157 -3.82 29.66 -10.58
C ALA A 157 -3.45 30.97 -11.30
N GLY A 158 -3.08 30.92 -12.59
CA GLY A 158 -2.80 32.06 -13.45
C GLY A 158 -1.40 32.11 -14.06
N TYR A 159 -0.62 31.04 -13.94
CA TYR A 159 0.71 30.91 -14.57
C TYR A 159 0.62 30.34 -15.99
N ASP A 160 1.69 30.52 -16.76
CA ASP A 160 1.86 29.98 -18.11
C ASP A 160 3.15 29.17 -18.12
N LEU A 161 3.03 27.85 -17.99
CA LEU A 161 4.16 26.92 -17.94
C LEU A 161 4.45 26.42 -19.35
N ARG A 162 5.73 26.43 -19.76
CA ARG A 162 6.14 25.97 -21.09
C ARG A 162 7.48 25.28 -21.05
N ALA A 163 7.63 24.18 -21.76
CA ALA A 163 8.93 23.59 -22.02
C ALA A 163 9.78 24.48 -22.94
N THR A 164 11.10 24.50 -22.73
CA THR A 164 12.07 25.12 -23.63
C THR A 164 13.29 24.21 -23.79
N THR A 165 13.73 24.01 -25.03
CA THR A 165 14.97 23.29 -25.36
C THR A 165 16.16 24.23 -25.61
N ASP A 166 15.93 25.55 -25.61
CA ASP A 166 16.97 26.58 -25.76
C ASP A 166 16.66 27.79 -24.86
N VAL A 167 17.38 27.88 -23.75
CA VAL A 167 17.20 28.98 -22.79
C VAL A 167 17.65 30.33 -23.35
N LEU A 168 18.50 30.39 -24.39
CA LEU A 168 18.89 31.65 -25.00
C LEU A 168 17.75 32.27 -25.82
N GLY A 169 16.84 31.45 -26.33
CA GLY A 169 15.78 31.85 -27.24
C GLY A 169 16.31 32.18 -28.62
N GLY A 170 15.89 31.39 -29.61
CA GLY A 170 16.19 31.60 -31.02
C GLY A 170 15.71 30.41 -31.84
N ALA A 171 15.39 30.63 -33.11
CA ALA A 171 15.25 29.50 -34.03
C ALA A 171 16.64 28.94 -34.35
N SER A 172 16.78 27.63 -34.24
CA SER A 172 17.84 26.87 -34.89
C SER A 172 17.18 26.04 -35.99
N LEU A 173 17.78 26.02 -37.17
CA LEU A 173 17.32 25.18 -38.27
C LEU A 173 18.21 23.97 -38.41
N THR A 174 17.60 22.80 -38.52
CA THR A 174 18.27 21.51 -38.69
C THR A 174 18.18 21.06 -40.13
N PHE A 175 19.32 20.63 -40.69
CA PHE A 175 19.45 20.26 -42.11
C PHE A 175 20.02 18.84 -42.28
N PRO A 176 19.17 17.79 -42.40
CA PRO A 176 19.63 16.43 -42.64
C PRO A 176 20.24 16.27 -44.03
N SER A 177 21.45 15.71 -44.12
CA SER A 177 22.09 15.31 -45.39
C SER A 177 22.09 16.41 -46.48
N THR A 178 22.35 17.65 -46.09
CA THR A 178 22.13 18.84 -46.93
C THR A 178 23.25 19.14 -47.94
N ALA A 179 22.86 19.52 -49.17
CA ALA A 179 23.75 20.15 -50.14
C ALA A 179 23.94 21.65 -49.85
N SER A 180 25.13 22.19 -50.13
CA SER A 180 25.35 23.64 -50.13
C SER A 180 24.97 24.26 -51.47
N GLN A 181 24.95 25.59 -51.59
CA GLN A 181 24.60 26.27 -52.85
C GLN A 181 25.75 27.09 -53.41
N VAL A 182 25.83 27.23 -54.73
CA VAL A 182 26.92 27.93 -55.46
C VAL A 182 26.37 28.91 -56.50
N ALA A 183 27.22 29.82 -56.97
CA ALA A 183 26.87 30.74 -58.04
C ALA A 183 26.76 30.02 -59.40
N PRO A 184 26.05 30.57 -60.42
CA PRO A 184 25.85 29.90 -61.71
C PRO A 184 27.13 29.62 -62.52
N ASP A 185 28.27 30.19 -62.12
CA ASP A 185 29.58 29.88 -62.71
C ASP A 185 30.37 28.79 -61.96
N GLY A 186 29.76 28.18 -60.94
CA GLY A 186 30.32 27.12 -60.10
C GLY A 186 31.28 27.62 -59.01
N GLY A 187 31.32 28.93 -58.72
CA GLY A 187 32.07 29.50 -57.60
C GLY A 187 31.21 29.79 -56.36
N ALA A 188 31.84 30.21 -55.27
CA ALA A 188 31.16 30.57 -54.02
C ALA A 188 30.00 31.58 -54.23
N LEU A 189 28.82 31.24 -53.73
CA LEU A 189 27.67 32.15 -53.71
C LEU A 189 27.82 33.13 -52.54
N THR A 190 28.18 34.37 -52.86
CA THR A 190 28.51 35.41 -51.86
C THR A 190 27.54 36.60 -51.89
N ASP A 191 26.49 36.53 -52.70
CA ASP A 191 25.49 37.59 -52.78
C ASP A 191 24.49 37.47 -51.62
N ALA A 192 24.69 38.28 -50.59
CA ALA A 192 23.81 38.34 -49.42
C ALA A 192 22.38 38.83 -49.75
N SER A 193 22.07 39.24 -50.98
CA SER A 193 20.68 39.49 -51.39
C SER A 193 19.96 38.25 -51.94
N THR A 194 20.69 37.14 -52.10
CA THR A 194 20.19 35.85 -52.56
C THR A 194 20.18 34.82 -51.42
N VAL A 195 21.16 34.82 -50.53
CA VAL A 195 21.27 33.80 -49.46
C VAL A 195 20.46 34.19 -48.22
N MET A 196 19.57 33.30 -47.77
CA MET A 196 18.70 33.47 -46.61
C MET A 196 19.28 32.88 -45.33
N VAL A 197 19.91 31.69 -45.41
CA VAL A 197 20.48 30.95 -44.28
C VAL A 197 21.88 30.48 -44.64
N TRP A 198 22.82 30.71 -43.72
CA TRP A 198 24.20 30.24 -43.82
C TRP A 198 24.43 29.13 -42.80
N ALA A 199 25.36 28.20 -43.06
CA ALA A 199 25.78 27.25 -42.04
C ALA A 199 26.58 27.94 -40.93
N GLU A 200 26.67 27.30 -39.75
CA GLU A 200 27.54 27.76 -38.67
C GLU A 200 29.02 27.78 -39.10
N PRO A 201 29.86 28.66 -38.53
CA PRO A 201 31.29 28.75 -38.88
C PRO A 201 32.10 27.47 -38.66
N THR A 202 31.56 26.53 -37.89
CA THR A 202 32.12 25.21 -37.58
C THR A 202 31.87 24.19 -38.69
N ALA A 203 30.87 24.42 -39.53
CA ALA A 203 30.50 23.54 -40.61
C ALA A 203 31.55 23.51 -41.74
N GLN A 204 31.71 22.36 -42.37
CA GLN A 204 32.62 22.13 -43.48
C GLN A 204 31.92 21.41 -44.62
N ASN A 205 32.14 21.87 -45.85
CA ASN A 205 31.68 21.14 -47.03
C ASN A 205 32.74 20.09 -47.41
N VAL A 206 32.36 18.81 -47.47
CA VAL A 206 33.27 17.68 -47.63
C VAL A 206 33.02 16.93 -48.95
N ASP A 207 34.10 16.71 -49.71
CA ASP A 207 34.09 15.89 -50.94
C ASP A 207 34.42 14.43 -50.60
N ASP A 208 33.39 13.69 -50.20
CA ASP A 208 33.50 12.25 -49.91
C ASP A 208 33.36 11.36 -51.17
N ALA A 209 32.84 11.91 -52.26
CA ALA A 209 32.64 11.21 -53.54
C ALA A 209 33.86 11.25 -54.50
N GLY A 210 34.77 12.21 -54.30
CA GLY A 210 36.03 12.37 -55.05
C GLY A 210 35.88 12.96 -56.45
N ASP A 211 34.95 13.89 -56.66
CA ASP A 211 34.62 14.46 -57.98
C ASP A 211 35.34 15.80 -58.27
N GLU A 212 35.68 16.09 -59.53
CA GLU A 212 36.45 17.31 -59.90
C GLU A 212 35.54 18.54 -60.16
N ALA A 213 34.23 18.46 -59.87
CA ALA A 213 33.21 19.41 -60.34
C ALA A 213 32.51 20.26 -59.25
N SER A 214 32.72 19.98 -57.96
CA SER A 214 32.10 20.69 -56.84
C SER A 214 32.96 21.83 -56.28
N HIS A 215 32.33 22.78 -55.57
CA HIS A 215 33.04 23.89 -54.91
C HIS A 215 33.23 23.58 -53.42
N ILE A 216 34.50 23.39 -53.02
CA ILE A 216 34.88 23.27 -51.61
C ILE A 216 35.06 24.65 -51.00
N TYR A 217 34.15 25.01 -50.09
CA TYR A 217 34.23 26.23 -49.29
C TYR A 217 35.50 26.23 -48.41
N ALA A 218 36.27 27.31 -48.47
CA ALA A 218 37.39 27.49 -47.56
C ALA A 218 36.90 27.80 -46.13
N ALA A 219 37.72 27.54 -45.11
CA ALA A 219 37.36 27.82 -43.70
C ALA A 219 37.07 29.30 -43.37
N ASP A 220 37.30 30.24 -44.30
CA ASP A 220 36.94 31.65 -44.19
C ASP A 220 35.80 32.08 -45.13
N GLU A 221 35.20 31.13 -45.85
CA GLU A 221 34.01 31.33 -46.69
C GLU A 221 32.78 30.77 -45.97
N GLU A 222 31.68 31.52 -45.96
CA GLU A 222 30.41 31.08 -45.38
C GLU A 222 29.69 30.13 -46.37
N ILE A 223 29.10 29.06 -45.86
CA ILE A 223 28.43 28.02 -46.66
C ILE A 223 26.93 28.37 -46.74
N PRO A 224 26.37 28.68 -47.93
CA PRO A 224 24.94 28.92 -48.08
C PRO A 224 24.13 27.63 -48.01
N LEU A 225 23.08 27.61 -47.18
CA LEU A 225 22.15 26.48 -47.03
C LEU A 225 20.77 26.76 -47.66
N VAL A 226 20.29 28.00 -47.60
CA VAL A 226 19.02 28.40 -48.21
C VAL A 226 19.20 29.68 -49.02
N SER A 227 18.69 29.72 -50.25
CA SER A 227 18.71 30.91 -51.11
C SER A 227 17.35 31.17 -51.76
N ARG A 228 17.10 32.43 -52.09
CA ARG A 228 15.87 32.89 -52.74
C ARG A 228 16.19 33.81 -53.91
N ASP A 229 15.52 33.56 -55.03
CA ASP A 229 15.52 34.43 -56.21
C ASP A 229 14.07 34.67 -56.67
N GLY A 230 13.51 35.80 -56.25
CA GLY A 230 12.10 36.11 -56.46
C GLY A 230 11.18 35.17 -55.67
N ASP A 231 10.31 34.46 -56.39
CA ASP A 231 9.32 33.52 -55.84
C ASP A 231 9.83 32.06 -55.86
N VAL A 232 11.12 31.88 -56.16
CA VAL A 232 11.81 30.57 -56.11
C VAL A 232 12.74 30.53 -54.91
N VAL A 233 12.55 29.52 -54.06
CA VAL A 233 13.40 29.25 -52.89
C VAL A 233 14.08 27.90 -53.08
N GLY A 234 15.40 27.88 -52.95
CA GLY A 234 16.20 26.66 -52.95
C GLY A 234 16.70 26.35 -51.55
N PHE A 235 16.56 25.10 -51.15
CA PHE A 235 17.00 24.60 -49.85
C PHE A 235 17.96 23.45 -50.04
N GLY A 236 19.07 23.47 -49.32
CA GLY A 236 19.64 22.23 -48.85
C GLY A 236 18.65 21.63 -47.83
N THR A 237 18.38 20.33 -47.91
CA THR A 237 17.22 19.71 -47.24
C THR A 237 17.08 20.05 -45.75
N PRO A 238 16.03 20.81 -45.36
CA PRO A 238 15.63 20.92 -43.97
C PRO A 238 14.81 19.68 -43.60
N GLU A 239 14.85 19.28 -42.33
CA GLU A 239 13.97 18.23 -41.82
C GLU A 239 12.52 18.69 -41.97
N LEU A 240 11.83 18.15 -42.96
CA LEU A 240 10.41 18.28 -43.16
C LEU A 240 9.82 16.93 -42.74
N ILE A 241 9.23 16.94 -41.56
CA ILE A 241 8.51 15.89 -40.83
C ILE A 241 8.40 14.52 -41.55
N ALA A 242 9.44 13.69 -41.40
CA ALA A 242 9.28 12.24 -41.48
C ALA A 242 8.95 11.74 -40.07
N ASP A 243 7.87 10.98 -39.92
CA ASP A 243 7.27 10.59 -38.63
C ASP A 243 8.29 10.10 -37.58
N GLY A 244 8.62 10.98 -36.63
CA GLY A 244 9.34 10.65 -35.40
C GLY A 244 10.57 11.52 -35.15
N GLU A 245 10.38 12.50 -34.26
CA GLU A 245 11.38 13.40 -33.65
C GLU A 245 11.85 14.61 -34.50
N PHE A 246 11.39 15.83 -34.14
CA PHE A 246 12.18 17.07 -33.88
C PHE A 246 11.65 18.44 -34.38
N ASP A 247 12.04 19.46 -33.58
CA ASP A 247 11.99 20.95 -33.57
C ASP A 247 10.92 21.73 -34.38
N GLY A 248 10.03 22.41 -33.64
CA GLY A 248 9.03 23.35 -34.19
C GLY A 248 9.62 24.56 -34.95
N ALA A 249 10.93 24.84 -34.83
CA ALA A 249 11.58 25.91 -35.59
C ALA A 249 11.63 25.65 -37.12
N ASN A 250 11.88 24.41 -37.55
CA ASN A 250 11.90 24.04 -38.98
C ASN A 250 10.51 24.17 -39.61
N GLU A 251 9.49 23.69 -38.91
CA GLU A 251 8.08 23.79 -39.31
C GLU A 251 7.64 25.25 -39.44
N GLN A 252 7.89 26.07 -38.41
CA GLN A 252 7.59 27.50 -38.44
C GLN A 252 8.34 28.23 -39.55
N PHE A 253 9.59 27.86 -39.83
CA PHE A 253 10.37 28.44 -40.92
C PHE A 253 9.75 28.17 -42.27
N VAL A 254 9.32 26.94 -42.54
CA VAL A 254 8.66 26.60 -43.80
C VAL A 254 7.29 27.26 -43.90
N LEU A 255 6.50 27.32 -42.83
CA LEU A 255 5.23 28.06 -42.80
C LEU A 255 5.43 29.57 -43.04
N ALA A 256 6.45 30.17 -42.44
CA ALA A 256 6.80 31.57 -42.67
C ALA A 256 7.22 31.79 -44.14
N LEU A 257 7.95 30.84 -44.73
CA LEU A 257 8.29 30.88 -46.15
C LEU A 257 7.06 30.78 -47.04
N LEU A 258 6.15 29.83 -46.78
CA LEU A 258 4.86 29.68 -47.46
C LEU A 258 4.05 30.98 -47.41
N SER A 259 3.92 31.57 -46.22
CA SER A 259 3.26 32.87 -46.05
C SER A 259 3.96 33.99 -46.84
N SER A 260 5.29 33.97 -46.91
CA SER A 260 6.09 34.97 -47.64
C SER A 260 6.09 34.83 -49.17
N THR A 261 5.81 33.64 -49.70
CA THR A 261 5.82 33.33 -51.14
C THR A 261 4.41 33.25 -51.71
N VAL A 262 3.51 32.53 -51.04
CA VAL A 262 2.14 32.25 -51.47
C VAL A 262 1.11 33.20 -50.82
N GLY A 263 1.38 33.71 -49.62
CA GLY A 263 0.43 34.47 -48.82
C GLY A 263 -0.43 33.57 -47.92
N ASP A 264 -1.50 34.12 -47.32
CA ASP A 264 -2.39 33.37 -46.41
C ASP A 264 -3.30 32.40 -47.20
N GLY A 265 -2.93 31.12 -47.21
CA GLY A 265 -3.62 30.06 -47.95
C GLY A 265 -3.29 30.02 -49.44
N GLY A 266 -3.57 28.88 -50.09
CA GLY A 266 -3.24 28.61 -51.49
C GLY A 266 -3.10 27.11 -51.73
N THR A 267 -2.97 26.68 -52.98
CA THR A 267 -2.75 25.27 -53.32
C THR A 267 -1.26 24.98 -53.48
N ILE A 268 -0.76 24.04 -52.68
CA ILE A 268 0.59 23.49 -52.74
C ILE A 268 0.49 22.19 -53.55
N LEU A 269 1.26 22.11 -54.64
CA LEU A 269 1.40 20.91 -55.44
C LEU A 269 2.78 20.30 -55.23
N TRP A 270 2.82 19.03 -54.82
CA TRP A 270 4.02 18.24 -54.63
C TRP A 270 4.28 17.36 -55.87
N ASP A 271 5.49 17.41 -56.41
CA ASP A 271 5.88 16.60 -57.58
C ASP A 271 6.35 15.19 -57.15
N ASP A 272 5.47 14.20 -57.30
CA ASP A 272 5.79 12.77 -57.11
C ASP A 272 6.02 12.05 -58.46
N ALA A 273 5.99 12.77 -59.59
CA ALA A 273 6.01 12.17 -60.93
C ALA A 273 7.41 11.75 -61.40
N HIS A 274 8.47 12.18 -60.70
CA HIS A 274 9.87 12.09 -61.15
C HIS A 274 10.76 11.15 -60.31
N ASP A 275 10.15 10.15 -59.65
CA ASP A 275 10.84 9.13 -58.82
C ASP A 275 11.75 9.81 -57.78
N THR A 276 11.19 10.78 -57.07
CA THR A 276 11.89 11.62 -56.11
C THR A 276 12.27 10.81 -54.88
N TYR A 277 13.41 11.13 -54.27
CA TYR A 277 13.90 10.35 -53.14
C TYR A 277 12.94 10.34 -51.94
N TYR A 278 12.27 11.47 -51.70
CA TYR A 278 11.09 11.53 -50.86
C TYR A 278 9.86 11.81 -51.73
N ASP A 279 8.83 11.01 -51.54
CA ASP A 279 7.50 11.28 -52.07
C ASP A 279 6.64 12.00 -51.01
N SER A 280 5.48 12.51 -51.43
CA SER A 280 4.57 13.21 -50.54
C SER A 280 4.10 12.39 -49.32
N SER A 281 4.18 11.05 -49.37
CA SER A 281 3.79 10.17 -48.25
C SER A 281 4.78 10.21 -47.08
N ASN A 282 6.04 10.61 -47.34
CA ASN A 282 7.02 10.84 -46.29
C ASN A 282 6.73 12.08 -45.43
N PHE A 283 5.77 12.93 -45.82
CA PHE A 283 5.48 14.23 -45.21
C PHE A 283 4.04 14.39 -44.71
N GLY A 284 3.40 13.29 -44.27
CA GLY A 284 1.98 13.29 -43.88
C GLY A 284 1.62 14.31 -42.80
N SER A 285 2.45 14.42 -41.76
CA SER A 285 2.28 15.40 -40.68
C SER A 285 2.51 16.84 -41.14
N PHE A 286 3.43 17.07 -42.09
CA PHE A 286 3.59 18.39 -42.71
C PHE A 286 2.37 18.77 -43.55
N ALA A 287 1.81 17.83 -44.31
CA ALA A 287 0.58 18.02 -45.06
C ALA A 287 -0.59 18.42 -44.12
N GLU A 288 -0.74 17.73 -42.98
CA GLU A 288 -1.75 18.08 -41.97
C GLU A 288 -1.53 19.49 -41.39
N THR A 289 -0.28 19.86 -41.06
CA THR A 289 0.05 21.21 -40.59
C THR A 289 -0.35 22.27 -41.61
N VAL A 290 0.09 22.15 -42.87
CA VAL A 290 -0.20 23.18 -43.89
C VAL A 290 -1.70 23.26 -44.20
N GLU A 291 -2.41 22.13 -44.18
CA GLU A 291 -3.87 22.10 -44.31
C GLU A 291 -4.58 22.79 -43.13
N SER A 292 -4.06 22.61 -41.91
CA SER A 292 -4.58 23.28 -40.71
C SER A 292 -4.40 24.81 -40.75
N GLU A 293 -3.32 25.28 -41.38
CA GLU A 293 -3.03 26.70 -41.63
C GLU A 293 -3.80 27.26 -42.85
N GLY A 294 -4.58 26.41 -43.53
CA GLY A 294 -5.53 26.81 -44.58
C GLY A 294 -4.99 26.75 -46.01
N TYR A 295 -3.88 26.06 -46.24
CA TYR A 295 -3.43 25.68 -47.58
C TYR A 295 -4.12 24.39 -48.03
N ALA A 296 -4.24 24.16 -49.34
CA ALA A 296 -4.62 22.87 -49.89
C ALA A 296 -3.35 22.14 -50.30
N PHE A 297 -3.16 20.90 -49.87
CA PHE A 297 -1.99 20.11 -50.22
C PHE A 297 -2.39 19.02 -51.22
N GLU A 298 -1.73 18.99 -52.38
CA GLU A 298 -2.00 18.02 -53.45
C GLU A 298 -0.66 17.44 -53.93
N ALA A 299 -0.63 16.16 -54.28
CA ALA A 299 0.51 15.52 -54.94
C ALA A 299 0.15 15.10 -56.37
N THR A 300 1.10 15.20 -57.30
CA THR A 300 0.91 14.76 -58.69
C THR A 300 1.91 13.68 -59.07
N THR A 301 1.37 12.55 -59.55
CA THR A 301 2.14 11.49 -60.24
C THR A 301 2.08 11.63 -61.76
N GLU A 302 1.38 12.64 -62.27
CA GLU A 302 1.28 12.95 -63.69
C GLU A 302 2.27 14.05 -64.13
N SER A 303 2.58 14.05 -65.43
CA SER A 303 3.41 15.07 -66.09
C SER A 303 2.89 16.50 -65.83
N LEU A 304 3.79 17.40 -65.40
CA LEU A 304 3.45 18.77 -65.04
C LEU A 304 2.88 19.60 -66.21
N ALA A 305 3.18 19.21 -67.46
CA ALA A 305 2.75 19.92 -68.66
C ALA A 305 1.33 19.62 -69.14
N GLY A 306 0.62 18.65 -68.54
CA GLY A 306 -0.75 18.27 -68.90
C GLY A 306 -0.87 17.59 -70.28
N GLY A 307 -1.30 16.32 -70.28
CA GLY A 307 -1.74 15.60 -71.49
C GLY A 307 -0.84 14.45 -71.92
N SER A 308 -1.30 13.23 -71.61
CA SER A 308 -1.00 11.91 -72.19
C SER A 308 0.29 11.74 -72.99
N ASP A 309 1.27 11.02 -72.43
CA ASP A 309 1.72 9.74 -73.00
C ASP A 309 2.67 8.99 -72.03
N GLY A 310 2.07 8.11 -71.21
CA GLY A 310 2.42 6.68 -71.10
C GLY A 310 3.75 6.26 -70.47
N GLY A 311 3.69 5.76 -69.24
CA GLY A 311 4.59 4.70 -68.77
C GLY A 311 4.73 4.54 -67.26
N GLU A 312 3.89 3.69 -66.67
CA GLU A 312 4.09 2.92 -65.42
C GLU A 312 4.25 3.68 -64.08
N ALA A 313 3.15 3.82 -63.34
CA ALA A 313 3.10 3.62 -61.89
C ALA A 313 1.72 3.04 -61.55
N GLY A 314 1.70 2.00 -60.73
CA GLY A 314 0.49 1.25 -60.40
C GLY A 314 -0.23 1.89 -59.23
N ASP A 315 -1.51 2.19 -59.43
CA ASP A 315 -2.48 2.31 -58.35
C ASP A 315 -3.80 1.67 -58.78
N ASP A 316 -4.42 0.97 -57.84
CA ASP A 316 -5.50 0.01 -58.02
C ASP A 316 -6.84 0.66 -58.41
N VAL A 317 -7.04 0.90 -59.70
CA VAL A 317 -8.29 1.47 -60.22
C VAL A 317 -9.40 0.42 -60.39
N LEU A 318 -10.45 0.49 -59.57
CA LEU A 318 -11.70 -0.24 -59.78
C LEU A 318 -12.52 0.38 -60.94
N VAL A 319 -12.63 -0.34 -62.06
CA VAL A 319 -13.37 0.14 -63.26
C VAL A 319 -14.82 -0.33 -63.24
N ALA A 320 -15.79 0.57 -63.04
CA ALA A 320 -17.22 0.31 -63.27
C ALA A 320 -17.68 0.76 -64.68
N ASP A 321 -18.50 -0.03 -65.37
CA ASP A 321 -19.11 0.35 -66.66
C ASP A 321 -20.24 1.38 -66.43
N PRO A 322 -20.14 2.63 -66.93
CA PRO A 322 -21.12 3.67 -66.62
C PRO A 322 -22.43 3.46 -67.37
N GLY A 323 -23.38 2.77 -66.72
CA GLY A 323 -24.80 2.83 -67.06
C GLY A 323 -25.37 4.24 -66.88
N THR A 324 -26.39 4.60 -67.65
CA THR A 324 -27.03 5.92 -67.55
C THR A 324 -27.70 6.09 -66.18
N PRO A 325 -27.51 7.21 -65.46
CA PRO A 325 -28.11 7.42 -64.13
C PRO A 325 -29.63 7.18 -64.13
N GLY A 326 -30.12 6.34 -63.20
CA GLY A 326 -31.55 6.03 -63.00
C GLY A 326 -32.14 4.80 -63.73
N GLU A 327 -31.36 4.00 -64.45
CA GLU A 327 -31.76 2.68 -64.98
C GLU A 327 -30.98 1.57 -64.27
N PRO A 328 -31.56 0.37 -64.03
CA PRO A 328 -30.84 -0.72 -63.37
C PRO A 328 -29.70 -1.25 -64.26
N SER A 329 -28.48 -1.33 -63.71
CA SER A 329 -27.27 -1.86 -64.36
C SER A 329 -26.67 -3.04 -63.59
N THR A 330 -25.92 -3.90 -64.30
CA THR A 330 -25.07 -4.92 -63.69
C THR A 330 -23.71 -4.30 -63.46
N HIS A 331 -23.25 -4.28 -62.20
CA HIS A 331 -21.92 -3.80 -61.86
C HIS A 331 -21.03 -5.00 -61.53
N THR A 332 -19.86 -5.03 -62.14
CA THR A 332 -18.85 -6.07 -61.96
C THR A 332 -17.62 -5.39 -61.38
N TRP A 333 -17.21 -5.81 -60.19
CA TRP A 333 -15.97 -5.36 -59.57
C TRP A 333 -14.98 -6.52 -59.55
N THR A 334 -13.75 -6.26 -59.99
CA THR A 334 -12.63 -7.20 -60.01
C THR A 334 -11.56 -6.63 -59.09
N LEU A 335 -11.26 -7.29 -57.96
CA LEU A 335 -10.04 -6.99 -57.21
C LEU A 335 -8.89 -7.70 -57.90
N GLU A 336 -7.90 -6.98 -58.42
CA GLU A 336 -6.82 -7.61 -59.20
C GLU A 336 -5.60 -8.04 -58.38
N ASP A 337 -5.37 -7.52 -57.17
CA ASP A 337 -4.35 -8.03 -56.24
C ASP A 337 -4.78 -7.86 -54.77
N LEU A 338 -4.59 -8.89 -53.95
CA LEU A 338 -4.77 -8.87 -52.49
C LEU A 338 -3.45 -9.31 -51.87
N THR A 339 -2.72 -8.39 -51.25
CA THR A 339 -1.50 -8.67 -50.49
C THR A 339 -1.84 -8.74 -49.00
N PHE A 340 -1.72 -9.93 -48.41
CA PHE A 340 -1.82 -10.09 -46.95
C PHE A 340 -0.46 -9.75 -46.33
N GLY A 341 -0.43 -8.82 -45.36
CA GLY A 341 0.76 -8.58 -44.53
C GLY A 341 1.24 -9.88 -43.88
N GLU A 342 2.55 -10.02 -43.65
CA GLU A 342 3.18 -11.29 -43.24
C GLU A 342 2.52 -11.92 -41.99
N ALA A 343 1.58 -12.84 -42.20
CA ALA A 343 1.01 -13.66 -41.14
C ALA A 343 1.96 -14.83 -40.81
N GLY A 344 2.35 -14.92 -39.55
CA GLY A 344 3.23 -15.96 -39.03
C GLY A 344 2.62 -17.35 -39.09
N ALA A 345 3.18 -18.21 -39.94
CA ALA A 345 3.28 -19.69 -39.87
C ALA A 345 2.06 -20.59 -39.52
N ASP A 346 0.89 -20.11 -39.09
CA ASP A 346 -0.29 -20.93 -38.80
C ASP A 346 -1.46 -20.42 -39.68
N GLY A 347 -1.95 -21.29 -40.57
CA GLY A 347 -2.93 -20.91 -41.59
C GLY A 347 -4.32 -20.63 -41.04
N ASP A 348 -4.61 -19.36 -40.79
CA ASP A 348 -5.93 -18.85 -40.39
C ASP A 348 -6.93 -18.84 -41.56
N GLU A 349 -8.17 -19.30 -41.32
CA GLU A 349 -9.25 -19.39 -42.30
C GLU A 349 -10.02 -18.06 -42.40
N VAL A 350 -10.29 -17.55 -43.61
CA VAL A 350 -11.22 -16.43 -43.84
C VAL A 350 -12.64 -16.98 -43.84
N ASP A 351 -13.42 -16.63 -42.81
CA ASP A 351 -14.74 -17.23 -42.59
C ASP A 351 -15.89 -16.40 -43.16
N THR A 352 -15.77 -15.08 -43.37
CA THR A 352 -16.84 -14.29 -44.02
C THR A 352 -16.32 -13.13 -44.89
N ILE A 353 -17.15 -12.66 -45.83
CA ILE A 353 -16.96 -11.40 -46.57
C ILE A 353 -18.15 -10.50 -46.27
N THR A 354 -17.93 -9.25 -45.86
CA THR A 354 -18.99 -8.25 -45.69
C THR A 354 -18.82 -7.14 -46.71
N VAL A 355 -19.91 -6.82 -47.42
CA VAL A 355 -19.97 -5.70 -48.36
C VAL A 355 -20.90 -4.65 -47.78
N GLU A 356 -20.39 -3.46 -47.50
CA GLU A 356 -21.19 -2.33 -47.06
C GLU A 356 -21.62 -1.48 -48.26
N TYR A 357 -22.86 -0.99 -48.21
CA TYR A 357 -23.50 -0.21 -49.27
C TYR A 357 -24.50 0.77 -48.66
N ASP A 358 -24.75 1.90 -49.33
CA ASP A 358 -25.84 2.78 -48.90
C ASP A 358 -27.20 2.06 -49.06
N ALA A 359 -27.95 1.96 -47.95
CA ALA A 359 -29.25 1.33 -47.91
C ALA A 359 -30.28 1.94 -48.88
N ALA A 360 -30.11 3.20 -49.32
CA ALA A 360 -30.97 3.81 -50.33
C ALA A 360 -30.70 3.27 -51.77
N SER A 361 -29.50 2.76 -52.05
CA SER A 361 -29.12 2.24 -53.37
C SER A 361 -29.77 0.89 -53.73
N LEU A 362 -30.19 0.11 -52.72
CA LEU A 362 -30.84 -1.19 -52.91
C LEU A 362 -32.37 -1.18 -52.65
N ASP A 363 -32.98 -0.02 -52.43
CA ASP A 363 -34.41 0.10 -52.10
C ASP A 363 -35.31 -0.34 -53.29
N GLY A 364 -35.78 -1.59 -53.25
CA GLY A 364 -36.66 -2.17 -54.26
C GLY A 364 -36.18 -3.47 -54.94
N LEU A 365 -35.01 -3.99 -54.57
CA LEU A 365 -34.51 -5.30 -55.06
C LEU A 365 -35.04 -6.47 -54.22
N ASP A 366 -35.33 -7.62 -54.85
CA ASP A 366 -35.73 -8.85 -54.14
C ASP A 366 -34.48 -9.66 -53.76
N GLN A 367 -34.59 -10.53 -52.74
CA GLN A 367 -33.47 -11.31 -52.20
C GLN A 367 -32.85 -12.29 -53.21
N ASP A 368 -33.53 -12.54 -54.32
CA ASP A 368 -33.06 -13.40 -55.39
C ASP A 368 -32.24 -12.62 -56.47
N ASP A 369 -32.14 -11.29 -56.38
CA ASP A 369 -31.50 -10.43 -57.38
C ASP A 369 -30.00 -10.16 -57.11
N VAL A 370 -29.46 -10.56 -55.95
CA VAL A 370 -28.02 -10.43 -55.61
C VAL A 370 -27.33 -11.80 -55.67
N THR A 371 -26.33 -11.95 -56.56
CA THR A 371 -25.59 -13.21 -56.73
C THR A 371 -24.09 -12.96 -56.80
N VAL A 372 -23.31 -13.47 -55.85
CA VAL A 372 -21.84 -13.34 -55.88
C VAL A 372 -21.23 -14.54 -56.60
N THR A 373 -20.45 -14.29 -57.65
CA THR A 373 -19.84 -15.33 -58.48
C THR A 373 -18.32 -15.28 -58.37
N MET A 374 -17.74 -16.20 -57.61
CA MET A 374 -16.28 -16.26 -57.46
C MET A 374 -15.66 -17.16 -58.54
N THR A 375 -14.72 -16.63 -59.32
CA THR A 375 -14.01 -17.35 -60.37
C THR A 375 -12.52 -17.42 -60.07
N ARG A 376 -11.96 -18.63 -59.93
CA ARG A 376 -10.53 -18.82 -59.69
C ARG A 376 -9.84 -19.48 -60.88
N THR A 377 -8.57 -19.15 -61.09
CA THR A 377 -7.72 -19.84 -62.06
C THR A 377 -6.78 -20.80 -61.32
N LEU A 378 -7.06 -22.10 -61.36
CA LEU A 378 -6.15 -23.11 -60.84
C LEU A 378 -5.11 -23.49 -61.90
N SER A 379 -4.00 -24.07 -61.46
CA SER A 379 -2.94 -24.58 -62.34
C SER A 379 -3.41 -25.61 -63.39
N ASP A 380 -4.60 -26.22 -63.24
CA ASP A 380 -5.22 -27.14 -64.19
C ASP A 380 -6.52 -26.64 -64.86
N GLY A 381 -6.94 -25.39 -64.60
CA GLY A 381 -8.07 -24.72 -65.26
C GLY A 381 -8.84 -23.77 -64.35
N THR A 382 -9.75 -22.99 -64.95
CA THR A 382 -10.63 -22.07 -64.22
C THR A 382 -11.80 -22.82 -63.59
N ASP A 383 -12.04 -22.59 -62.30
CA ASP A 383 -13.17 -23.11 -61.53
C ASP A 383 -14.03 -21.94 -61.04
N THR A 384 -15.33 -21.97 -61.34
CA THR A 384 -16.28 -20.90 -60.96
C THR A 384 -17.30 -21.48 -59.99
N SER A 385 -17.42 -20.89 -58.81
CA SER A 385 -18.43 -21.23 -57.81
C SER A 385 -19.36 -20.04 -57.58
N GLU A 386 -20.66 -20.26 -57.77
CA GLU A 386 -21.70 -19.27 -57.53
C GLU A 386 -22.22 -19.43 -56.10
N ILE A 387 -22.08 -18.39 -55.27
CA ILE A 387 -22.58 -18.38 -53.90
C ILE A 387 -23.81 -17.47 -53.87
N ARG A 388 -24.95 -18.08 -53.55
CA ARG A 388 -26.20 -17.34 -53.36
C ARG A 388 -26.41 -17.09 -51.88
N VAL A 389 -26.91 -15.90 -51.58
CA VAL A 389 -27.27 -15.44 -50.25
C VAL A 389 -28.13 -16.48 -49.54
N ASN A 390 -27.71 -16.92 -48.36
CA ASN A 390 -28.59 -17.71 -47.50
C ASN A 390 -29.70 -16.80 -46.96
N GLN A 391 -30.97 -17.19 -47.17
CA GLN A 391 -32.14 -16.41 -46.78
C GLN A 391 -32.14 -16.10 -45.27
N GLY A 392 -31.75 -14.87 -44.91
CA GLY A 392 -31.80 -14.40 -43.53
C GLY A 392 -30.89 -13.23 -43.14
N SER A 393 -29.89 -12.85 -43.93
CA SER A 393 -28.75 -12.07 -43.41
C SER A 393 -28.51 -10.69 -44.03
N TYR A 394 -29.55 -9.97 -44.46
CA TYR A 394 -29.43 -8.53 -44.79
C TYR A 394 -30.38 -7.71 -43.93
N SER A 395 -29.82 -6.83 -43.10
CA SER A 395 -30.55 -5.73 -42.45
C SER A 395 -29.63 -4.53 -42.30
N GLY A 396 -29.99 -3.41 -42.92
CA GLY A 396 -29.19 -2.18 -42.87
C GLY A 396 -28.35 -1.97 -44.13
N SER A 397 -27.23 -1.27 -43.98
CA SER A 397 -26.27 -0.85 -45.01
C SER A 397 -25.16 -1.89 -45.27
N ALA A 398 -25.38 -3.18 -44.97
CA ALA A 398 -24.35 -4.20 -45.11
C ALA A 398 -24.90 -5.59 -45.49
N ALA A 399 -24.06 -6.35 -46.20
CA ALA A 399 -24.31 -7.69 -46.67
C ALA A 399 -23.16 -8.66 -46.35
N THR A 400 -23.39 -9.61 -45.43
CA THR A 400 -22.38 -10.61 -45.03
C THR A 400 -22.59 -11.96 -45.70
N PHE A 401 -21.49 -12.53 -46.22
CA PHE A 401 -21.42 -13.81 -46.91
C PHE A 401 -20.54 -14.78 -46.15
N ASP A 402 -21.11 -15.90 -45.69
CA ASP A 402 -20.42 -16.94 -44.93
C ASP A 402 -19.64 -17.91 -45.85
N LEU A 403 -18.33 -17.97 -45.64
CA LEU A 403 -17.37 -18.82 -46.33
C LEU A 403 -16.90 -20.02 -45.48
N SER A 404 -17.32 -20.09 -44.21
CA SER A 404 -16.84 -21.07 -43.23
C SER A 404 -17.05 -22.52 -43.68
N GLY A 405 -16.00 -23.32 -43.50
CA GLY A 405 -15.98 -24.74 -43.82
C GLY A 405 -15.90 -25.08 -45.31
N ARG A 406 -15.58 -24.13 -46.19
CA ARG A 406 -15.45 -24.42 -47.62
C ARG A 406 -14.04 -24.53 -48.16
N TYR A 407 -13.00 -23.85 -47.64
CA TYR A 407 -11.69 -23.90 -48.30
C TYR A 407 -10.49 -23.66 -47.35
N GLN A 408 -9.45 -24.48 -47.51
CA GLN A 408 -8.10 -24.28 -46.96
C GLN A 408 -7.15 -24.10 -48.15
N THR A 409 -6.31 -23.05 -48.13
CA THR A 409 -5.13 -22.75 -48.98
C THR A 409 -5.33 -22.08 -50.35
N ASP A 410 -4.55 -21.00 -50.52
CA ASP A 410 -4.16 -20.18 -51.69
C ASP A 410 -5.23 -19.74 -52.70
N VAL A 411 -5.80 -18.54 -52.47
CA VAL A 411 -6.51 -17.77 -53.50
C VAL A 411 -5.48 -16.97 -54.28
N ALA A 412 -5.18 -17.39 -55.51
CA ALA A 412 -4.39 -16.61 -56.45
C ALA A 412 -5.28 -16.25 -57.65
N GLY A 413 -5.66 -14.97 -57.74
CA GLY A 413 -6.43 -14.40 -58.86
C GLY A 413 -7.66 -13.60 -58.40
N PRO A 414 -8.24 -12.81 -59.33
CA PRO A 414 -9.18 -11.78 -58.98
C PRO A 414 -10.51 -12.33 -58.46
N VAL A 415 -11.01 -11.76 -57.37
CA VAL A 415 -12.37 -12.01 -56.89
C VAL A 415 -13.32 -11.08 -57.63
N VAL A 416 -14.38 -11.65 -58.20
CA VAL A 416 -15.39 -10.90 -58.96
C VAL A 416 -16.69 -10.86 -58.19
N VAL A 417 -17.19 -9.67 -57.90
CA VAL A 417 -18.53 -9.48 -57.32
C VAL A 417 -19.42 -8.90 -58.42
N GLU A 418 -20.56 -9.57 -58.67
CA GLU A 418 -21.58 -9.08 -59.59
C GLU A 418 -22.86 -8.78 -58.79
N ILE A 419 -23.38 -7.56 -58.92
CA ILE A 419 -24.71 -7.23 -58.38
C ILE A 419 -25.58 -6.78 -59.54
N ASP A 420 -26.69 -7.48 -59.75
CA ASP A 420 -27.61 -7.22 -60.86
C ASP A 420 -28.83 -6.44 -60.37
N GLY A 421 -29.08 -5.26 -60.95
CA GLY A 421 -30.33 -4.51 -60.73
C GLY A 421 -30.24 -3.20 -59.94
N VAL A 422 -29.05 -2.75 -59.53
CA VAL A 422 -28.87 -1.51 -58.74
C VAL A 422 -29.15 -0.27 -59.59
N GLN A 423 -29.85 0.73 -59.06
CA GLN A 423 -30.05 2.03 -59.72
C GLN A 423 -28.82 2.93 -59.51
N ASN A 424 -28.18 3.41 -60.58
CA ASN A 424 -26.99 4.29 -60.48
C ASN A 424 -27.28 5.60 -59.71
N PRO A 425 -26.61 5.87 -58.58
CA PRO A 425 -26.81 7.08 -57.77
C PRO A 425 -26.13 8.32 -58.38
N PRO A 426 -26.61 9.54 -58.11
CA PRO A 426 -26.01 10.77 -58.60
C PRO A 426 -24.92 11.31 -57.64
N THR A 427 -23.66 11.21 -58.07
CA THR A 427 -22.43 11.90 -57.60
C THR A 427 -21.98 11.68 -56.14
N SER A 428 -20.78 11.08 -56.01
CA SER A 428 -19.90 10.88 -54.84
C SER A 428 -20.51 10.19 -53.62
N GLU A 429 -20.58 8.86 -53.65
CA GLU A 429 -20.78 8.01 -52.47
C GLU A 429 -19.88 6.76 -52.56
N VAL A 430 -19.25 6.41 -51.43
CA VAL A 430 -18.21 5.38 -51.28
C VAL A 430 -18.84 4.05 -50.88
N ALA A 431 -18.35 2.93 -51.42
CA ALA A 431 -18.74 1.60 -50.98
C ALA A 431 -17.51 0.86 -50.45
N THR A 432 -17.54 0.48 -49.16
CA THR A 432 -16.43 -0.19 -48.48
C THR A 432 -16.63 -1.71 -48.48
N ILE A 433 -15.57 -2.47 -48.79
CA ILE A 433 -15.58 -3.95 -48.71
C ILE A 433 -14.68 -4.35 -47.53
N THR A 434 -15.24 -5.05 -46.55
CA THR A 434 -14.52 -5.47 -45.34
C THR A 434 -14.39 -7.00 -45.31
N LEU A 435 -13.17 -7.50 -45.09
CA LEU A 435 -12.87 -8.93 -44.92
C LEU A 435 -12.63 -9.20 -43.43
N GLU A 436 -13.47 -10.04 -42.82
CA GLU A 436 -13.38 -10.35 -41.38
C GLU A 436 -12.93 -11.80 -41.16
N GLY A 437 -11.79 -11.96 -40.48
CA GLY A 437 -11.28 -13.23 -39.95
C GLY A 437 -11.39 -13.28 -38.41
N ASP A 438 -11.21 -14.47 -37.82
CA ASP A 438 -11.49 -14.74 -36.40
C ASP A 438 -10.45 -14.14 -35.40
N ALA A 439 -9.45 -13.39 -35.88
CA ALA A 439 -8.54 -12.58 -35.05
C ALA A 439 -8.02 -11.38 -35.85
N ASP A 440 -8.56 -10.20 -35.54
CA ASP A 440 -8.28 -8.86 -36.06
C ASP A 440 -8.70 -8.58 -37.53
N PRO A 441 -9.62 -7.61 -37.78
CA PRO A 441 -10.10 -7.29 -39.13
C PRO A 441 -9.02 -6.55 -39.94
N VAL A 442 -8.83 -6.95 -41.19
CA VAL A 442 -8.09 -6.15 -42.19
C VAL A 442 -9.12 -5.32 -42.96
N SER A 443 -9.19 -4.03 -42.67
CA SER A 443 -10.00 -3.07 -43.43
C SER A 443 -9.16 -2.47 -44.56
N VAL A 444 -9.63 -2.61 -45.81
CA VAL A 444 -9.11 -1.88 -46.96
C VAL A 444 -10.21 -0.91 -47.38
N GLU A 445 -9.95 0.39 -47.31
CA GLU A 445 -10.85 1.43 -47.83
C GLU A 445 -10.34 1.87 -49.21
N ALA A 446 -11.23 1.96 -50.19
CA ALA A 446 -10.91 2.44 -51.53
C ALA A 446 -11.93 3.50 -51.96
N ASP A 447 -11.46 4.69 -52.31
CA ASP A 447 -12.29 5.81 -52.77
C ASP A 447 -12.53 5.74 -54.28
N LEU A 448 -13.77 5.99 -54.72
CA LEU A 448 -14.20 5.85 -56.12
C LEU A 448 -14.51 7.21 -56.75
N THR A 449 -13.80 7.59 -57.82
CA THR A 449 -14.14 8.76 -58.65
C THR A 449 -14.71 8.37 -60.02
N VAL A 450 -15.82 9.01 -60.42
CA VAL A 450 -16.46 8.84 -61.73
C VAL A 450 -16.16 10.07 -62.59
N GLY A 451 -15.19 9.97 -63.51
CA GLY A 451 -14.86 11.06 -64.44
C GLY A 451 -15.90 11.23 -65.55
N ASP A 452 -16.39 12.46 -65.76
CA ASP A 452 -17.16 12.81 -66.95
C ASP A 452 -16.21 13.27 -68.07
N GLY A 453 -16.20 12.54 -69.19
CA GLY A 453 -15.32 12.86 -70.29
C GLY A 453 -15.66 14.22 -70.92
N SER A 454 -14.87 15.26 -70.64
CA SER A 454 -14.69 16.38 -71.56
C SER A 454 -13.31 17.05 -71.45
N ASP A 455 -12.48 16.82 -72.46
CA ASP A 455 -11.17 17.45 -72.69
C ASP A 455 -11.23 18.99 -72.78
N GLY A 456 -10.46 19.63 -71.91
CA GLY A 456 -9.72 20.86 -72.15
C GLY A 456 -8.40 20.71 -71.38
N GLY A 457 -7.25 20.81 -72.06
CA GLY A 457 -5.95 20.60 -71.43
C GLY A 457 -5.65 21.69 -70.41
N ASP A 458 -5.76 21.33 -69.14
CA ASP A 458 -5.11 21.99 -68.01
C ASP A 458 -3.80 21.23 -67.75
N SER A 459 -2.72 21.98 -67.54
CA SER A 459 -1.49 21.50 -66.91
C SER A 459 -1.79 21.04 -65.48
N ALA A 460 -1.00 20.12 -64.91
CA ALA A 460 -1.15 19.77 -63.49
C ALA A 460 -0.90 21.00 -62.58
N LEU A 461 -0.21 22.01 -63.11
CA LEU A 461 0.07 23.29 -62.46
C LEU A 461 -1.12 24.27 -62.48
N ASP A 462 -2.22 23.97 -63.18
CA ASP A 462 -3.37 24.88 -63.25
C ASP A 462 -4.14 24.91 -61.92
N GLY A 463 -3.91 25.98 -61.16
CA GLY A 463 -4.51 26.19 -59.84
C GLY A 463 -3.54 26.01 -58.68
N ALA A 464 -2.33 25.48 -58.93
CA ALA A 464 -1.25 25.50 -57.95
C ALA A 464 -0.74 26.93 -57.75
N ASP A 465 -0.55 27.33 -56.49
CA ASP A 465 0.10 28.58 -56.11
C ASP A 465 1.59 28.35 -55.75
N LEU A 466 1.94 27.14 -55.31
CA LEU A 466 3.31 26.67 -55.08
C LEU A 466 3.51 25.29 -55.68
N LEU A 467 4.63 25.08 -56.37
CA LEU A 467 5.16 23.77 -56.72
C LEU A 467 6.33 23.40 -55.81
N VAL A 468 6.33 22.18 -55.27
CA VAL A 468 7.43 21.59 -54.52
C VAL A 468 8.12 20.53 -55.38
N ILE A 469 9.43 20.68 -55.58
CA ILE A 469 10.28 19.71 -56.30
C ILE A 469 11.39 19.20 -55.37
N PRO A 470 11.23 18.00 -54.81
CA PRO A 470 12.30 17.31 -54.11
C PRO A 470 13.28 16.64 -55.08
N SER A 471 14.52 16.37 -54.65
CA SER A 471 15.63 15.80 -55.43
C SER A 471 15.17 14.78 -56.50
N PRO A 472 15.09 15.19 -57.78
CA PRO A 472 14.48 14.39 -58.82
C PRO A 472 15.49 13.40 -59.41
N ALA A 473 15.19 12.09 -59.34
CA ALA A 473 16.06 11.05 -59.90
C ALA A 473 16.11 11.08 -61.44
N GLU A 474 15.05 11.54 -62.09
CA GLU A 474 14.96 11.65 -63.54
C GLU A 474 14.91 13.13 -64.01
N PRO A 475 15.51 13.46 -65.18
CA PRO A 475 15.51 14.82 -65.72
C PRO A 475 14.15 15.22 -66.30
N TYR A 476 13.75 16.48 -66.09
CA TYR A 476 12.51 17.03 -66.63
C TYR A 476 12.54 17.15 -68.17
N PRO A 477 11.51 16.67 -68.87
CA PRO A 477 11.35 16.92 -70.31
C PRO A 477 11.22 18.42 -70.62
N ASP A 478 11.67 18.84 -71.82
CA ASP A 478 11.56 20.24 -72.32
C ASP A 478 10.15 20.87 -72.14
N ALA A 479 9.10 20.06 -72.22
CA ALA A 479 7.72 20.51 -72.08
C ALA A 479 7.37 20.87 -70.62
N GLU A 480 7.91 20.14 -69.65
CA GLU A 480 7.69 20.36 -68.23
C GLU A 480 8.56 21.49 -67.71
N LEU A 481 9.83 21.57 -68.14
CA LEU A 481 10.67 22.75 -67.91
C LEU A 481 9.99 24.04 -68.40
N ALA A 482 9.31 23.97 -69.55
CA ALA A 482 8.56 25.12 -70.08
C ALA A 482 7.30 25.43 -69.26
N ALA A 483 6.60 24.41 -68.74
CA ALA A 483 5.43 24.58 -67.89
C ALA A 483 5.79 25.19 -66.53
N VAL A 484 6.85 24.70 -65.88
CA VAL A 484 7.37 25.27 -64.63
C VAL A 484 7.85 26.71 -64.84
N ALA A 485 8.55 26.99 -65.95
CA ALA A 485 8.94 28.35 -66.30
C ALA A 485 7.75 29.29 -66.58
N GLU A 486 6.65 28.78 -67.13
CA GLU A 486 5.41 29.52 -67.33
C GLU A 486 4.70 29.79 -65.99
N HIS A 487 4.62 28.80 -65.10
CA HIS A 487 4.07 28.94 -63.75
C HIS A 487 4.78 30.04 -62.94
N VAL A 488 6.11 30.01 -62.90
CA VAL A 488 6.90 31.06 -62.22
C VAL A 488 6.71 32.43 -62.89
N ALA A 489 6.62 32.48 -64.23
CA ALA A 489 6.39 33.74 -64.95
C ALA A 489 4.99 34.34 -64.71
N ASP A 490 4.01 33.48 -64.41
CA ASP A 490 2.63 33.87 -64.09
C ASP A 490 2.43 34.19 -62.59
N GLY A 491 3.48 34.05 -61.78
CA GLY A 491 3.53 34.44 -60.37
C GLY A 491 3.32 33.30 -59.38
N GLY A 492 3.39 32.05 -59.84
CA GLY A 492 3.47 30.88 -58.98
C GLY A 492 4.85 30.75 -58.33
N SER A 493 4.89 30.16 -57.15
CA SER A 493 6.12 29.97 -56.37
C SER A 493 6.72 28.58 -56.60
N LEU A 494 8.01 28.43 -56.31
CA LEU A 494 8.71 27.14 -56.44
C LEU A 494 9.64 26.89 -55.24
N PHE A 495 9.50 25.74 -54.60
CA PHE A 495 10.47 25.23 -53.62
C PHE A 495 11.27 24.09 -54.25
N LEU A 496 12.60 24.23 -54.23
CA LEU A 496 13.55 23.25 -54.75
C LEU A 496 14.35 22.65 -53.59
N PHE A 497 14.29 21.34 -53.40
CA PHE A 497 15.04 20.64 -52.35
C PHE A 497 16.15 19.80 -52.96
N ASP A 498 17.37 19.95 -52.44
CA ASP A 498 18.51 19.09 -52.80
C ASP A 498 19.07 18.39 -51.57
N GLU A 499 18.89 17.07 -51.54
CA GLU A 499 19.70 16.18 -50.71
C GLU A 499 21.06 15.96 -51.35
N SER A 500 22.09 16.07 -50.54
CA SER A 500 23.41 15.64 -50.96
C SER A 500 23.47 14.09 -50.91
N GLU A 501 23.36 13.43 -52.05
CA GLU A 501 23.52 11.97 -52.20
C GLU A 501 24.80 11.62 -53.00
N PHE A 502 25.35 10.43 -52.76
CA PHE A 502 26.68 10.00 -53.23
C PHE A 502 26.85 9.88 -54.77
N THR A 503 25.79 10.06 -55.57
CA THR A 503 25.77 9.81 -57.02
C THR A 503 25.84 11.05 -57.91
N ASN A 504 25.59 12.25 -57.38
CA ASN A 504 25.61 13.56 -58.08
C ASN A 504 24.59 13.70 -59.26
N GLU A 505 23.73 12.72 -59.54
CA GLU A 505 22.84 12.74 -60.71
C GLU A 505 21.58 13.58 -60.44
N GLU A 506 21.07 13.56 -59.22
CA GLU A 506 19.88 14.27 -58.72
C GLU A 506 20.10 15.80 -58.68
N THR A 507 21.22 16.24 -58.07
CA THR A 507 21.65 17.64 -58.05
C THR A 507 21.77 18.20 -59.47
N ALA A 508 22.27 17.40 -60.42
CA ALA A 508 22.43 17.82 -61.81
C ALA A 508 21.08 18.04 -62.52
N ASN A 509 20.06 17.23 -62.21
CA ASN A 509 18.71 17.39 -62.75
C ASN A 509 18.05 18.66 -62.19
N LEU A 510 18.22 18.94 -60.89
CA LEU A 510 17.72 20.15 -60.24
C LEU A 510 18.41 21.43 -60.77
N ASP A 511 19.72 21.35 -61.04
CA ASP A 511 20.49 22.44 -61.64
C ASP A 511 20.13 22.72 -63.12
N GLU A 512 19.66 21.71 -63.86
CA GLU A 512 19.11 21.90 -65.21
C GLU A 512 17.82 22.73 -65.15
N LEU A 513 16.94 22.44 -64.19
CA LEU A 513 15.74 23.23 -63.92
C LEU A 513 16.10 24.66 -63.48
N ALA A 514 16.99 24.82 -62.49
CA ALA A 514 17.48 26.14 -62.04
C ALA A 514 18.10 26.96 -63.19
N SER A 515 18.74 26.28 -64.15
CA SER A 515 19.29 26.90 -65.35
C SER A 515 18.22 27.31 -66.36
N SER A 516 17.14 26.55 -66.49
CA SER A 516 16.01 26.91 -67.34
C SER A 516 15.27 28.17 -66.85
N LEU A 517 15.27 28.39 -65.52
CA LEU A 517 14.66 29.53 -64.84
C LEU A 517 15.60 30.75 -64.68
N ASP A 518 16.87 30.64 -65.09
CA ASP A 518 17.91 31.69 -64.95
C ASP A 518 18.15 32.14 -63.49
N LEU A 519 18.07 31.19 -62.52
CA LEU A 519 18.25 31.49 -61.10
C LEU A 519 19.67 31.96 -60.79
N SER A 520 19.81 32.80 -59.76
CA SER A 520 21.09 33.32 -59.26
C SER A 520 21.90 32.35 -58.39
N PHE A 521 21.36 31.16 -58.09
CA PHE A 521 22.03 30.10 -57.34
C PHE A 521 21.88 28.73 -58.04
N ARG A 522 22.76 27.80 -57.68
CA ARG A 522 22.81 26.38 -58.10
C ARG A 522 23.09 25.52 -56.86
N PHE A 523 22.83 24.23 -56.95
CA PHE A 523 23.12 23.29 -55.88
C PHE A 523 24.52 22.69 -56.04
N ASN A 524 25.22 22.49 -54.92
CA ASN A 524 26.56 21.94 -54.85
C ASN A 524 26.46 20.52 -54.30
N ALA A 525 26.81 19.53 -55.12
CA ALA A 525 26.59 18.11 -54.82
C ALA A 525 27.35 17.56 -53.57
N ASP A 526 28.24 18.35 -52.96
CA ASP A 526 28.99 17.96 -51.77
C ASP A 526 28.20 18.20 -50.47
N GLN A 527 28.30 17.25 -49.54
CA GLN A 527 27.62 17.30 -48.24
C GLN A 527 28.22 18.37 -47.32
N VAL A 528 27.39 18.90 -46.41
CA VAL A 528 27.82 19.77 -45.31
C VAL A 528 27.88 18.95 -44.01
N GLU A 529 29.03 18.98 -43.35
CA GLU A 529 29.25 18.38 -42.03
C GLU A 529 29.42 19.44 -40.93
N ASP A 530 28.82 19.24 -39.75
CA ASP A 530 29.16 19.95 -38.51
C ASP A 530 29.22 18.92 -37.37
N THR A 531 30.19 19.02 -36.46
CA THR A 531 30.30 18.11 -35.29
C THR A 531 30.25 18.86 -33.96
N GLU A 532 30.32 20.19 -33.99
CA GLU A 532 30.35 21.03 -32.79
C GLU A 532 28.94 21.53 -32.43
N SER A 533 28.06 21.75 -33.42
CA SER A 533 26.75 22.40 -33.21
C SER A 533 25.57 21.42 -33.06
N ASN A 534 25.75 20.12 -33.29
CA ASN A 534 24.66 19.13 -33.44
C ASN A 534 24.81 17.87 -32.57
N ALA A 535 25.28 18.03 -31.34
CA ALA A 535 25.47 16.93 -30.39
C ALA A 535 26.34 15.76 -30.93
N GLY A 536 27.20 16.02 -31.93
CA GLY A 536 28.16 15.07 -32.48
C GLY A 536 27.65 14.22 -33.65
N ALA A 537 26.53 14.58 -34.29
CA ALA A 537 26.00 13.92 -35.48
C ALA A 537 26.51 14.57 -36.78
N PRO A 538 27.66 14.18 -37.37
CA PRO A 538 28.39 14.95 -38.39
C PRO A 538 27.56 15.47 -39.56
N TYR A 539 26.58 14.72 -40.07
CA TYR A 539 25.82 15.04 -41.29
C TYR A 539 24.46 15.71 -41.05
N VAL A 540 24.24 16.21 -39.83
CA VAL A 540 23.00 16.90 -39.45
C VAL A 540 23.33 18.30 -38.93
N PRO A 541 23.89 19.21 -39.76
CA PRO A 541 24.23 20.55 -39.31
C PRO A 541 22.98 21.30 -38.80
N THR A 542 23.15 21.99 -37.67
CA THR A 542 22.20 22.94 -37.10
C THR A 542 22.73 24.36 -37.31
N THR A 543 21.86 25.35 -37.49
CA THR A 543 22.30 26.73 -37.57
C THR A 543 21.26 27.77 -37.14
N SER A 544 21.78 28.83 -36.53
CA SER A 544 21.06 30.05 -36.17
C SER A 544 21.44 31.25 -37.06
N ASN A 545 22.28 31.04 -38.09
CA ASN A 545 22.89 32.11 -38.89
C ASN A 545 21.97 32.59 -40.02
N PHE A 546 20.96 33.36 -39.63
CA PHE A 546 19.96 33.93 -40.53
C PHE A 546 20.37 35.28 -41.12
N ASN A 547 19.90 35.52 -42.35
CA ASN A 547 20.05 36.82 -42.97
C ASN A 547 18.84 37.71 -42.69
N ASP A 548 19.01 38.63 -41.73
CA ASP A 548 18.01 39.65 -41.32
C ASP A 548 17.48 40.54 -42.47
N ALA A 549 18.07 40.48 -43.67
CA ALA A 549 17.53 41.16 -44.84
C ALA A 549 16.19 40.56 -45.34
N PHE A 550 15.83 39.36 -44.88
CA PHE A 550 14.58 38.68 -45.19
C PHE A 550 13.67 38.70 -43.96
N ASP A 551 12.46 39.25 -44.12
CA ASP A 551 11.48 39.37 -43.02
C ASP A 551 10.81 38.01 -42.65
N VAL A 552 11.32 36.88 -43.17
CA VAL A 552 10.73 35.54 -42.93
C VAL A 552 11.09 34.95 -41.56
N PHE A 553 12.14 35.49 -40.93
CA PHE A 553 12.65 34.98 -39.66
C PHE A 553 11.99 35.65 -38.44
N ASP A 554 11.09 36.61 -38.66
CA ASP A 554 10.36 37.30 -37.60
C ASP A 554 9.38 36.32 -36.90
N GLY A 555 9.68 35.98 -35.64
CA GLY A 555 8.84 35.09 -34.83
C GLY A 555 9.24 33.61 -34.90
N LEU A 556 10.37 33.28 -35.55
CA LEU A 556 10.96 31.95 -35.48
C LEU A 556 11.75 31.79 -34.18
N GLY A 557 11.33 30.86 -33.31
CA GLY A 557 12.09 30.44 -32.14
C GLY A 557 11.25 29.85 -31.01
N SER A 558 11.89 29.04 -30.17
CA SER A 558 11.35 28.62 -28.87
C SER A 558 11.31 29.81 -27.90
N ALA A 559 10.41 29.76 -26.91
CA ALA A 559 10.40 30.76 -25.85
C ALA A 559 11.72 30.69 -25.08
N GLY A 560 12.48 31.79 -25.07
CA GLY A 560 13.74 31.90 -24.33
C GLY A 560 13.60 32.72 -23.06
N LEU A 561 14.70 32.93 -22.35
CA LEU A 561 14.75 33.72 -21.12
C LEU A 561 14.21 35.16 -21.26
N SER A 562 14.09 35.69 -22.49
CA SER A 562 13.46 36.99 -22.75
C SER A 562 11.95 37.02 -22.52
N ASP A 563 11.29 35.87 -22.62
CA ASP A 563 9.83 35.71 -22.51
C ASP A 563 9.39 35.14 -21.16
N ALA A 564 10.36 34.77 -20.32
CA ALA A 564 10.17 34.13 -19.02
C ALA A 564 10.16 35.15 -17.86
N ASP A 565 9.32 34.90 -16.87
CA ASP A 565 9.42 35.48 -15.52
C ASP A 565 10.17 34.51 -14.57
N GLY A 566 10.05 33.21 -14.82
CA GLY A 566 10.75 32.14 -14.11
C GLY A 566 11.35 31.07 -15.03
N LEU A 567 12.42 30.40 -14.59
CA LEU A 567 12.96 29.19 -15.22
C LEU A 567 13.11 28.08 -14.17
N VAL A 568 12.65 26.87 -14.50
CA VAL A 568 12.85 25.63 -13.75
C VAL A 568 13.94 24.80 -14.43
N VAL A 569 14.90 24.30 -13.65
CA VAL A 569 15.98 23.38 -14.10
C VAL A 569 16.05 22.21 -13.11
N THR A 570 16.01 20.97 -13.61
CA THR A 570 15.77 19.74 -12.83
C THR A 570 16.79 18.63 -13.14
N SER A 571 17.89 18.56 -12.37
CA SER A 571 18.96 17.56 -12.55
C SER A 571 19.46 17.40 -14.01
N PRO A 572 20.22 18.39 -14.54
CA PRO A 572 20.72 18.38 -15.91
C PRO A 572 21.86 17.36 -16.12
N SER A 573 21.64 16.35 -16.96
CA SER A 573 22.71 15.41 -17.35
C SER A 573 23.74 16.09 -18.27
N ALA A 574 23.36 17.12 -19.03
CA ALA A 574 24.26 17.90 -19.88
C ALA A 574 24.66 19.26 -19.27
N ALA A 575 25.91 19.66 -19.46
CA ALA A 575 26.42 20.92 -18.92
C ALA A 575 25.95 22.15 -19.73
N PHE A 576 25.47 23.18 -19.04
CA PHE A 576 25.19 24.48 -19.64
C PHE A 576 26.47 25.13 -20.20
N SER A 577 26.38 25.64 -21.42
CA SER A 577 27.46 26.38 -22.06
C SER A 577 27.80 27.65 -21.28
N ALA A 578 28.95 28.26 -21.63
CA ALA A 578 29.33 29.54 -21.02
C ALA A 578 28.34 30.67 -21.38
N ALA A 579 27.74 30.62 -22.58
CA ALA A 579 26.80 31.64 -23.03
C ALA A 579 25.47 31.55 -22.27
N GLU A 580 24.95 30.34 -22.07
CA GLU A 580 23.71 30.11 -21.31
C GLU A 580 23.89 30.49 -19.85
N ARG A 581 25.02 30.14 -19.23
CA ARG A 581 25.32 30.57 -17.85
C ARG A 581 25.43 32.08 -17.70
N ASP A 582 26.03 32.78 -18.67
CA ASP A 582 26.07 34.24 -18.69
C ASP A 582 24.65 34.84 -18.88
N ALA A 583 23.80 34.19 -19.67
CA ALA A 583 22.40 34.57 -19.87
C ALA A 583 21.56 34.36 -18.62
N LEU A 584 21.67 33.21 -17.94
CA LEU A 584 21.02 32.91 -16.66
C LEU A 584 21.43 33.90 -15.57
N ALA A 585 22.72 34.23 -15.48
CA ALA A 585 23.20 35.26 -14.56
C ALA A 585 22.58 36.62 -14.87
N THR A 586 22.47 36.98 -16.15
CA THR A 586 21.83 38.22 -16.60
C THR A 586 20.32 38.23 -16.31
N PHE A 587 19.65 37.10 -16.48
CA PHE A 587 18.23 36.90 -16.21
C PHE A 587 17.92 37.14 -14.73
N VAL A 588 18.67 36.48 -13.83
CA VAL A 588 18.56 36.66 -12.38
C VAL A 588 18.89 38.11 -11.97
N GLU A 589 19.95 38.71 -12.53
CA GLU A 589 20.28 40.12 -12.27
C GLU A 589 19.18 41.10 -12.73
N SER A 590 18.41 40.71 -13.74
CA SER A 590 17.30 41.49 -14.29
C SER A 590 15.98 41.30 -13.52
N GLY A 591 15.95 40.38 -12.55
CA GLY A 591 14.81 40.09 -11.70
C GLY A 591 14.03 38.82 -12.05
N GLY A 592 14.48 38.05 -13.04
CA GLY A 592 13.95 36.72 -13.31
C GLY A 592 14.21 35.76 -12.16
N SER A 593 13.31 34.80 -11.97
CA SER A 593 13.43 33.79 -10.91
C SER A 593 13.93 32.46 -11.44
N LEU A 594 14.83 31.83 -10.70
CA LEU A 594 15.43 30.55 -11.08
C LEU A 594 15.15 29.51 -10.00
N PHE A 595 14.51 28.43 -10.38
CA PHE A 595 14.15 27.31 -9.51
C PHE A 595 15.01 26.11 -9.92
N LEU A 596 15.90 25.69 -9.02
CA LEU A 596 16.85 24.60 -9.24
C LEU A 596 16.41 23.41 -8.40
N PHE A 597 16.14 22.29 -9.04
CA PHE A 597 15.76 21.04 -8.41
C PHE A 597 16.87 20.04 -8.67
N ASP A 598 17.37 19.46 -7.60
CA ASP A 598 18.42 18.45 -7.66
C ASP A 598 17.85 17.14 -7.13
N GLN A 599 18.24 16.04 -7.75
CA GLN A 599 18.01 14.70 -7.23
C GLN A 599 19.37 14.20 -6.76
N SER A 600 19.43 13.60 -5.56
CA SER A 600 20.71 13.07 -5.07
C SER A 600 21.28 12.02 -6.01
N ASP A 601 22.60 11.99 -6.06
CA ASP A 601 23.40 11.16 -6.96
C ASP A 601 23.39 9.68 -6.52
N TYR A 602 22.34 8.96 -6.91
CA TYR A 602 22.27 7.51 -6.74
C TYR A 602 22.97 6.80 -7.93
N ASN A 603 24.24 6.39 -7.72
CA ASN A 603 25.13 5.65 -8.64
C ASN A 603 26.10 6.47 -9.55
N ASP A 604 26.60 7.63 -9.11
CA ASP A 604 27.70 8.37 -9.78
C ASP A 604 27.26 8.96 -11.15
N PHE A 605 26.07 9.54 -11.16
CA PHE A 605 25.44 10.32 -12.21
C PHE A 605 25.81 11.82 -11.98
N ASP A 606 26.66 12.37 -12.86
CA ASP A 606 27.30 13.72 -12.80
C ASP A 606 26.34 14.97 -12.76
N GLU A 607 25.04 14.80 -12.54
CA GLU A 607 23.96 15.80 -12.61
C GLU A 607 24.12 16.95 -11.59
N THR A 608 24.45 16.62 -10.34
CA THR A 608 24.64 17.58 -9.23
C THR A 608 25.73 18.60 -9.55
N ALA A 609 26.78 18.17 -10.25
CA ALA A 609 27.90 19.03 -10.63
C ALA A 609 27.45 20.10 -11.66
N ASN A 610 26.67 19.71 -12.67
CA ASN A 610 26.14 20.61 -13.69
C ASN A 610 25.21 21.67 -13.07
N LEU A 611 24.32 21.26 -12.16
CA LEU A 611 23.42 22.18 -11.46
C LEU A 611 24.19 23.15 -10.55
N ASN A 612 25.24 22.66 -9.88
CA ASN A 612 26.14 23.49 -9.08
C ASN A 612 26.97 24.49 -9.93
N GLU A 613 27.26 24.20 -11.20
CA GLU A 613 27.84 25.18 -12.12
C GLU A 613 26.87 26.33 -12.43
N VAL A 614 25.58 26.02 -12.62
CA VAL A 614 24.52 27.02 -12.80
C VAL A 614 24.36 27.87 -11.54
N ALA A 615 24.22 27.24 -10.37
CA ALA A 615 24.14 27.93 -9.07
C ALA A 615 25.37 28.85 -8.84
N THR A 616 26.55 28.44 -9.32
CA THR A 616 27.76 29.27 -9.28
C THR A 616 27.70 30.46 -10.22
N ALA A 617 27.23 30.28 -11.46
CA ALA A 617 27.14 31.34 -12.46
C ALA A 617 26.20 32.47 -12.02
N VAL A 618 25.04 32.11 -11.44
CA VAL A 618 24.05 33.09 -10.94
C VAL A 618 24.40 33.65 -9.56
N GLY A 619 25.46 33.14 -8.93
CA GLY A 619 25.94 33.63 -7.63
C GLY A 619 25.09 33.20 -6.44
N ALA A 620 24.41 32.06 -6.51
CA ALA A 620 23.65 31.51 -5.40
C ALA A 620 24.57 31.21 -4.19
N PRO A 621 24.14 31.49 -2.95
CA PRO A 621 24.94 31.26 -1.74
C PRO A 621 24.93 29.81 -1.24
N PHE A 622 24.17 28.93 -1.90
CA PHE A 622 24.05 27.51 -1.59
C PHE A 622 24.48 26.63 -2.78
N ARG A 623 24.77 25.37 -2.51
CA ARG A 623 25.09 24.30 -3.47
C ARG A 623 24.27 23.07 -3.13
N PHE A 624 24.17 22.13 -4.05
CA PHE A 624 23.60 20.81 -3.78
C PHE A 624 24.71 19.84 -3.39
N ASN A 625 24.42 18.96 -2.44
CA ASN A 625 25.28 17.88 -1.99
C ASN A 625 25.02 16.65 -2.87
N ASP A 626 26.06 15.92 -3.27
CA ASP A 626 25.90 14.68 -4.05
C ASP A 626 25.02 13.64 -3.33
N ASP A 627 25.06 13.61 -1.99
CA ASP A 627 24.48 12.53 -1.21
C ASP A 627 22.99 12.66 -0.86
N GLN A 628 22.43 11.48 -0.68
CA GLN A 628 21.06 11.20 -0.31
C GLN A 628 20.79 11.49 1.18
N VAL A 629 19.63 12.09 1.45
CA VAL A 629 19.04 12.23 2.80
C VAL A 629 18.16 11.02 3.09
N TYR A 630 18.35 10.41 4.26
CA TYR A 630 17.57 9.30 4.78
C TYR A 630 16.81 9.73 6.02
N ASP A 631 15.57 9.27 6.15
CA ASP A 631 14.81 9.41 7.38
C ASP A 631 13.91 8.18 7.61
N PRO A 632 14.46 7.08 8.16
CA PRO A 632 13.71 5.84 8.36
C PRO A 632 12.57 5.96 9.38
N GLU A 633 12.47 7.06 10.11
CA GLU A 633 11.45 7.27 11.15
C GLU A 633 10.19 7.96 10.59
N ASN A 634 10.34 8.94 9.68
CA ASN A 634 9.21 9.74 9.19
C ASN A 634 8.78 9.41 7.75
N ASN A 635 9.26 8.32 7.15
CA ASN A 635 8.94 7.94 5.76
C ASN A 635 8.02 6.70 5.64
N ALA A 636 7.37 6.28 6.72
CA ALA A 636 6.56 5.05 6.77
C ALA A 636 7.30 3.78 6.24
N GLY A 637 8.63 3.76 6.33
CA GLY A 637 9.48 2.68 5.84
C GLY A 637 9.82 2.74 4.35
N ALA A 638 9.37 3.77 3.61
CA ALA A 638 9.70 3.96 2.20
C ALA A 638 11.12 4.54 2.03
N PRO A 639 12.09 3.76 1.52
CA PRO A 639 13.46 4.24 1.39
C PRO A 639 13.51 5.45 0.45
N PHE A 640 14.36 6.43 0.79
CA PHE A 640 14.62 7.64 -0.01
C PHE A 640 13.50 8.68 -0.09
N VAL A 641 12.45 8.54 0.72
CA VAL A 641 11.28 9.45 0.72
C VAL A 641 11.13 10.19 2.06
N PRO A 642 12.07 11.06 2.48
CA PRO A 642 11.91 11.81 3.73
C PRO A 642 10.67 12.71 3.67
N THR A 643 9.91 12.73 4.77
CA THR A 643 8.82 13.70 4.97
C THR A 643 9.21 14.67 6.08
N THR A 644 8.73 15.90 6.02
CA THR A 644 9.05 16.89 7.06
C THR A 644 7.96 17.94 7.25
N SER A 645 7.84 18.42 8.48
CA SER A 645 7.03 19.58 8.87
C SER A 645 7.90 20.75 9.40
N GLU A 646 9.23 20.66 9.27
CA GLU A 646 10.20 21.62 9.82
C GLU A 646 10.37 22.85 8.91
N PHE A 647 9.35 23.71 8.88
CA PHE A 647 9.32 24.92 8.06
C PHE A 647 9.91 26.15 8.77
N ASN A 648 10.63 26.97 8.02
CA ASN A 648 11.10 28.26 8.48
C ASN A 648 10.07 29.37 8.18
N ALA A 649 9.30 29.74 9.20
CA ALA A 649 8.26 30.76 9.11
C ALA A 649 8.75 32.19 8.79
N ASP A 650 10.07 32.45 8.72
CA ASP A 650 10.59 33.74 8.23
C ASP A 650 10.45 33.90 6.71
N PHE A 651 10.13 32.83 5.96
CA PHE A 651 9.90 32.86 4.52
C PHE A 651 8.41 33.04 4.19
N GLU A 652 8.11 33.98 3.28
CA GLU A 652 6.73 34.34 2.89
C GLU A 652 5.97 33.20 2.15
N TYR A 653 6.66 32.09 1.80
CA TYR A 653 6.02 30.90 1.21
C TYR A 653 4.95 30.30 2.11
N PHE A 654 5.01 30.64 3.40
CA PHE A 654 4.12 30.14 4.43
C PHE A 654 3.22 31.27 5.01
N ASP A 655 3.18 32.46 4.40
CA ASP A 655 2.49 33.65 4.97
C ASP A 655 1.01 33.81 4.54
N GLU A 656 0.58 33.29 3.38
CA GLU A 656 -0.73 33.64 2.80
C GLU A 656 -1.93 32.79 3.26
N ARG A 657 -1.82 31.93 4.28
CA ARG A 657 -2.97 31.11 4.75
C ARG A 657 -3.15 31.02 6.27
N GLU A 658 -4.42 31.20 6.69
CA GLU A 658 -4.92 30.78 8.00
C GLU A 658 -4.80 29.24 8.06
N GLY A 659 -3.93 28.70 8.92
CA GLY A 659 -3.77 27.24 9.06
C GLY A 659 -2.34 26.71 9.19
N LEU A 660 -1.32 27.51 8.88
CA LEU A 660 0.08 27.06 8.80
C LEU A 660 0.79 26.98 10.17
N SER A 661 0.21 26.15 11.04
CA SER A 661 0.51 25.88 12.46
C SER A 661 -0.62 26.37 13.36
N LEU A 662 -1.61 25.50 13.54
CA LEU A 662 -2.23 25.45 14.86
C LEU A 662 -1.17 24.86 15.80
N GLU A 663 -0.27 25.72 16.30
CA GLU A 663 0.69 25.36 17.33
C GLU A 663 -0.11 25.08 18.61
N LEU A 664 -0.40 23.81 18.82
CA LEU A 664 -1.15 23.31 19.96
C LEU A 664 -0.19 23.18 21.14
N ASP A 665 -0.27 24.13 22.06
CA ASP A 665 0.40 24.03 23.35
C ASP A 665 -0.33 22.94 24.16
N ARG A 666 0.38 21.86 24.47
CA ARG A 666 -0.16 20.74 25.25
C ARG A 666 -0.66 21.15 26.64
N ASP A 667 -0.14 22.25 27.18
CA ASP A 667 -0.54 22.78 28.49
C ASP A 667 -1.78 23.71 28.40
N GLU A 668 -2.24 24.03 27.18
CA GLU A 668 -3.40 24.88 26.94
C GLU A 668 -4.70 24.07 26.74
N THR A 669 -5.84 24.71 27.05
CA THR A 669 -7.17 24.19 26.72
C THR A 669 -7.83 25.13 25.73
N TYR A 670 -8.19 24.59 24.58
CA TYR A 670 -8.79 25.33 23.48
C TYR A 670 -10.32 25.22 23.53
N LEU A 671 -11.01 26.27 23.06
CA LEU A 671 -12.44 26.18 22.77
C LEU A 671 -12.61 26.04 21.27
N VAL A 672 -13.24 24.94 20.85
CA VAL A 672 -13.42 24.59 19.44
C VAL A 672 -14.89 24.32 19.14
N GLU A 673 -15.33 24.61 17.92
CA GLU A 673 -16.69 24.34 17.43
C GLU A 673 -16.72 22.98 16.72
N VAL A 674 -17.63 22.08 17.09
CA VAL A 674 -17.82 20.81 16.38
C VAL A 674 -18.36 21.10 14.98
N VAL A 675 -17.67 20.62 13.95
CA VAL A 675 -18.07 20.74 12.53
C VAL A 675 -18.88 19.51 12.13
N SER A 676 -18.32 18.33 12.35
CA SER A 676 -18.90 17.03 12.04
C SER A 676 -18.45 15.98 13.04
N VAL A 677 -19.21 14.89 13.09
CA VAL A 677 -18.84 13.67 13.82
C VAL A 677 -18.76 12.56 12.79
N THR A 678 -17.54 12.10 12.57
CA THR A 678 -17.19 11.05 11.61
C THR A 678 -17.77 9.73 12.12
N ASP A 679 -17.37 9.32 13.33
CA ASP A 679 -17.78 8.09 14.01
C ASP A 679 -17.82 8.30 15.55
N GLY A 680 -17.67 7.24 16.34
CA GLY A 680 -17.76 7.29 17.80
C GLY A 680 -16.57 7.95 18.49
N ASP A 681 -15.41 8.03 17.84
CA ASP A 681 -14.14 8.47 18.41
C ASP A 681 -13.38 9.49 17.55
N THR A 682 -13.94 9.87 16.40
CA THR A 682 -13.36 10.85 15.49
C THR A 682 -14.36 11.98 15.22
N VAL A 683 -13.91 13.21 15.50
CA VAL A 683 -14.74 14.42 15.46
C VAL A 683 -13.98 15.55 14.79
N ASP A 684 -14.57 16.18 13.77
CA ASP A 684 -13.99 17.37 13.14
C ASP A 684 -14.38 18.61 13.93
N VAL A 685 -13.40 19.46 14.25
CA VAL A 685 -13.63 20.69 15.01
C VAL A 685 -13.00 21.89 14.31
N ARG A 686 -13.55 23.08 14.56
CA ARG A 686 -13.05 24.37 14.09
C ARG A 686 -12.55 25.21 15.25
N PHE A 687 -11.32 25.70 15.17
CA PHE A 687 -10.71 26.63 16.14
C PHE A 687 -11.23 28.06 15.96
N GLU A 688 -10.96 28.94 16.94
CA GLU A 688 -11.47 30.33 16.94
C GLU A 688 -11.01 31.13 15.70
N GLU A 689 -9.83 30.82 15.18
CA GLU A 689 -9.25 31.45 14.00
C GLU A 689 -9.65 30.77 12.68
N GLY A 690 -10.59 29.82 12.73
CA GLY A 690 -11.23 29.23 11.54
C GLY A 690 -10.59 27.92 11.05
N GLN A 691 -9.45 27.50 11.61
CA GLN A 691 -8.79 26.24 11.25
C GLN A 691 -9.67 25.04 11.62
N GLU A 692 -9.85 24.10 10.70
CA GLU A 692 -10.52 22.83 10.96
C GLU A 692 -9.49 21.72 11.20
N GLN A 693 -9.76 20.84 12.15
CA GLN A 693 -8.89 19.71 12.50
C GLN A 693 -9.75 18.50 12.86
N ALA A 694 -9.34 17.32 12.40
CA ALA A 694 -9.86 16.06 12.90
C ALA A 694 -9.29 15.80 14.29
N ILE A 695 -10.17 15.56 15.27
CA ILE A 695 -9.80 15.12 16.62
C ILE A 695 -10.04 13.62 16.71
N ARG A 696 -8.96 12.85 16.90
CA ARG A 696 -9.05 11.47 17.38
C ARG A 696 -9.12 11.53 18.90
N THR A 697 -10.27 11.16 19.46
CA THR A 697 -10.50 11.29 20.89
C THR A 697 -9.65 10.27 21.64
N LEU A 698 -8.79 10.76 22.53
CA LEU A 698 -7.79 9.95 23.20
C LEU A 698 -8.39 8.97 24.23
N GLY A 699 -7.84 7.77 24.27
CA GLY A 699 -7.97 6.80 25.36
C GLY A 699 -9.12 5.78 25.24
N PHE A 700 -9.85 5.77 24.12
CA PHE A 700 -10.83 4.72 23.83
C PHE A 700 -10.98 4.52 22.33
N ASP A 701 -11.54 3.37 21.98
CA ASP A 701 -11.84 2.98 20.61
C ASP A 701 -13.29 2.50 20.51
N THR A 702 -13.97 2.89 19.43
CA THR A 702 -15.35 2.46 19.17
C THR A 702 -15.39 1.45 18.04
N PRO A 703 -16.35 0.50 18.03
CA PRO A 703 -16.41 -0.47 16.95
C PRO A 703 -16.57 0.23 15.59
N GLU A 704 -15.94 -0.33 14.56
CA GLU A 704 -15.89 0.21 13.22
C GLU A 704 -17.24 0.16 12.51
N THR A 705 -17.46 1.07 11.55
CA THR A 705 -18.72 1.16 10.79
C THR A 705 -18.54 0.97 9.29
N GLY A 706 -19.52 0.33 8.63
CA GLY A 706 -19.60 0.26 7.18
C GLY A 706 -18.41 -0.44 6.52
N SER A 707 -17.74 0.23 5.57
CA SER A 707 -16.61 -0.37 4.84
C SER A 707 -15.35 -0.56 5.68
N ALA A 708 -15.26 0.07 6.86
CA ALA A 708 -14.16 -0.12 7.80
C ALA A 708 -14.28 -1.42 8.62
N THR A 709 -15.41 -2.12 8.56
CA THR A 709 -15.60 -3.40 9.29
C THR A 709 -14.61 -4.50 8.93
N SER A 710 -13.94 -4.41 7.78
CA SER A 710 -12.89 -5.36 7.40
C SER A 710 -11.56 -5.14 8.13
N THR A 711 -11.38 -3.98 8.79
CA THR A 711 -10.19 -3.68 9.61
C THR A 711 -10.44 -3.91 11.10
N GLU A 712 -11.69 -4.17 11.49
CA GLU A 712 -12.05 -4.52 12.87
C GLU A 712 -11.37 -5.83 13.29
N ARG A 713 -10.94 -5.90 14.56
CA ARG A 713 -10.38 -7.11 15.17
C ARG A 713 -11.27 -7.54 16.33
N ALA A 714 -12.01 -8.63 16.13
CA ALA A 714 -12.88 -9.13 17.19
C ALA A 714 -12.09 -9.50 18.45
N GLU A 715 -10.84 -9.92 18.30
CA GLU A 715 -9.92 -10.31 19.36
C GLU A 715 -9.67 -9.21 20.41
N GLU A 716 -9.81 -7.93 20.04
CA GLU A 716 -9.66 -6.78 20.94
C GLU A 716 -10.92 -6.54 21.82
N TRP A 717 -12.06 -7.11 21.42
CA TRP A 717 -13.35 -6.97 22.11
C TRP A 717 -13.63 -8.15 23.03
N GLU A 718 -13.13 -8.07 24.27
CA GLU A 718 -13.19 -9.15 25.26
C GLU A 718 -14.54 -9.91 25.28
N GLY A 719 -14.49 -11.21 24.98
CA GLY A 719 -15.66 -12.09 24.95
C GLY A 719 -16.68 -11.84 23.83
N ILE A 720 -16.33 -11.11 22.77
CA ILE A 720 -17.20 -10.83 21.61
C ILE A 720 -16.53 -11.27 20.31
N ASP A 721 -17.15 -12.23 19.60
CA ASP A 721 -16.58 -12.82 18.37
C ASP A 721 -17.34 -12.45 17.07
N SER A 722 -18.36 -11.58 17.15
CA SER A 722 -19.29 -11.32 16.03
C SER A 722 -19.04 -9.96 15.38
N TYR A 723 -18.35 -9.95 14.24
CA TYR A 723 -18.16 -8.74 13.41
C TYR A 723 -19.47 -8.01 13.05
N ASP A 724 -20.52 -8.74 12.66
CA ASP A 724 -21.85 -8.14 12.36
C ASP A 724 -22.45 -7.39 13.58
N TYR A 725 -22.13 -7.85 14.79
CA TYR A 725 -22.60 -7.24 16.03
C TYR A 725 -21.78 -6.00 16.36
N LEU A 726 -20.46 -6.07 16.18
CA LEU A 726 -19.55 -4.93 16.34
C LEU A 726 -19.92 -3.80 15.38
N GLU A 727 -20.20 -4.09 14.10
CA GLU A 727 -20.68 -3.08 13.14
C GLU A 727 -21.94 -2.36 13.66
N THR A 728 -22.91 -3.12 14.18
CA THR A 728 -24.14 -2.55 14.75
C THR A 728 -23.85 -1.70 16.00
N ALA A 729 -22.90 -2.12 16.83
CA ALA A 729 -22.47 -1.38 18.01
C ALA A 729 -21.73 -0.09 17.64
N GLY A 730 -20.94 -0.10 16.56
CA GLY A 730 -20.27 1.07 15.98
C GLY A 730 -21.25 2.13 15.49
N GLU A 731 -22.33 1.72 14.81
CA GLU A 731 -23.41 2.62 14.43
C GLU A 731 -24.06 3.28 15.66
N ALA A 732 -24.22 2.52 16.75
CA ALA A 732 -24.77 3.02 18.00
C ALA A 732 -23.79 3.99 18.71
N ALA A 733 -22.49 3.70 18.70
CA ALA A 733 -21.45 4.58 19.24
C ALA A 733 -21.40 5.91 18.48
N THR A 734 -21.44 5.86 17.14
CA THR A 734 -21.51 7.05 16.27
C THR A 734 -22.77 7.88 16.54
N ALA A 735 -23.93 7.22 16.74
CA ALA A 735 -25.17 7.90 17.07
C ALA A 735 -25.08 8.58 18.46
N PHE A 736 -24.45 7.93 19.43
CA PHE A 736 -24.19 8.50 20.75
C PHE A 736 -23.28 9.74 20.66
N ALA A 737 -22.19 9.66 19.90
CA ALA A 737 -21.28 10.77 19.64
C ALA A 737 -22.01 11.99 19.08
N ARG A 738 -22.83 11.79 18.03
CA ARG A 738 -23.66 12.84 17.41
C ARG A 738 -24.67 13.46 18.37
N GLU A 739 -25.17 12.70 19.35
CA GLU A 739 -26.06 13.23 20.39
C GLU A 739 -25.31 14.09 21.41
N GLN A 740 -24.08 13.71 21.79
CA GLN A 740 -23.30 14.45 22.79
C GLN A 740 -22.52 15.64 22.20
N LEU A 741 -22.12 15.56 20.93
CA LEU A 741 -21.26 16.50 20.21
C LEU A 741 -21.95 16.94 18.91
N SER A 742 -23.01 17.76 19.00
CA SER A 742 -23.75 18.16 17.79
C SER A 742 -22.99 19.23 16.99
N PRO A 743 -23.07 19.22 15.65
CA PRO A 743 -22.51 20.29 14.82
C PRO A 743 -22.95 21.69 15.27
N GLY A 744 -21.98 22.58 15.46
CA GLY A 744 -22.15 23.93 16.00
C GLY A 744 -22.04 24.02 17.53
N ASP A 745 -21.92 22.91 18.25
CA ASP A 745 -21.62 22.94 19.69
C ASP A 745 -20.18 23.39 19.91
N THR A 746 -19.96 24.24 20.90
CA THR A 746 -18.61 24.61 21.33
C THR A 746 -18.16 23.68 22.45
N VAL A 747 -17.05 23.00 22.27
CA VAL A 747 -16.44 22.06 23.23
C VAL A 747 -15.06 22.55 23.66
N GLY A 748 -14.57 22.05 24.80
CA GLY A 748 -13.21 22.27 25.25
C GLY A 748 -12.32 21.13 24.80
N LEU A 749 -11.16 21.45 24.23
CA LEU A 749 -10.13 20.50 23.82
C LEU A 749 -8.90 20.68 24.71
N SER A 750 -8.39 19.58 25.27
CA SER A 750 -7.15 19.56 26.07
C SER A 750 -6.34 18.29 25.77
N PHE A 751 -5.05 18.31 26.08
CA PHE A 751 -4.11 17.24 25.72
C PHE A 751 -3.72 16.40 26.93
N ASP A 752 -3.23 15.19 26.66
CA ASP A 752 -2.60 14.37 27.68
C ASP A 752 -1.11 14.75 27.84
N ALA A 753 -0.58 14.52 29.04
CA ALA A 753 0.78 14.92 29.37
C ALA A 753 1.84 13.95 28.82
N THR A 754 1.47 12.69 28.56
CA THR A 754 2.38 11.63 28.12
C THR A 754 2.22 11.32 26.63
N GLU A 755 1.04 11.54 26.06
CA GLU A 755 0.77 11.29 24.64
C GLU A 755 1.20 12.46 23.73
N PRO A 756 1.59 12.19 22.47
CA PRO A 756 1.81 13.23 21.50
C PRO A 756 0.51 14.01 21.23
N VAL A 757 0.64 15.23 20.75
CA VAL A 757 -0.51 16.09 20.43
C VAL A 757 -1.21 15.64 19.15
N ARG A 758 -0.49 14.92 18.28
CA ARG A 758 -1.01 14.35 17.04
C ARG A 758 -0.67 12.86 16.97
N ASP A 759 -1.48 12.10 16.24
CA ASP A 759 -1.16 10.71 15.88
C ASP A 759 -0.34 10.65 14.58
N GLU A 760 0.05 9.43 14.19
CA GLU A 760 0.83 9.15 12.97
C GLU A 760 0.12 9.56 11.67
N PHE A 761 -1.19 9.75 11.71
CA PHE A 761 -2.00 10.23 10.58
C PHE A 761 -2.24 11.75 10.61
N GLY A 762 -1.55 12.46 11.51
CA GLY A 762 -1.64 13.90 11.66
C GLY A 762 -2.91 14.40 12.38
N ARG A 763 -3.79 13.52 12.86
CA ARG A 763 -5.01 13.91 13.59
C ARG A 763 -4.65 14.38 15.00
N VAL A 764 -5.39 15.34 15.53
CA VAL A 764 -5.15 15.86 16.88
C VAL A 764 -5.67 14.87 17.93
N LEU A 765 -4.79 14.43 18.83
CA LEU A 765 -5.14 13.58 19.96
C LEU A 765 -5.62 14.43 21.14
N GLY A 766 -6.83 14.19 21.64
CA GLY A 766 -7.34 15.05 22.71
C GLY A 766 -8.53 14.57 23.51
N TYR A 767 -8.70 15.25 24.64
CA TYR A 767 -9.84 15.16 25.53
C TYR A 767 -10.87 16.23 25.19
N LEU A 768 -12.11 15.81 24.92
CA LEU A 768 -13.21 16.70 24.62
C LEU A 768 -14.13 16.88 25.83
N THR A 769 -14.39 18.13 26.21
CA THR A 769 -15.31 18.50 27.29
C THR A 769 -16.49 19.32 26.79
N TYR A 770 -17.71 18.98 27.19
CA TYR A 770 -18.92 19.62 26.69
C TYR A 770 -19.91 19.98 27.82
N ASP A 771 -20.87 20.85 27.49
CA ASP A 771 -21.89 21.38 28.40
C ASP A 771 -23.16 20.50 28.38
N ALA A 772 -23.08 19.35 29.04
CA ALA A 772 -24.16 18.36 29.03
C ALA A 772 -25.50 18.84 29.64
N ASP A 773 -25.49 19.83 30.54
CA ASP A 773 -26.70 20.32 31.22
C ASP A 773 -27.19 21.70 30.74
N GLY A 774 -26.52 22.28 29.75
CA GLY A 774 -26.82 23.59 29.19
C GLY A 774 -26.60 24.74 30.19
N SER A 775 -25.74 24.55 31.18
CA SER A 775 -25.41 25.56 32.20
C SER A 775 -24.41 26.61 31.70
N GLY A 776 -23.74 26.34 30.59
CA GLY A 776 -22.61 27.07 30.05
C GLY A 776 -21.25 26.59 30.58
N SER A 777 -21.20 25.50 31.35
CA SER A 777 -19.96 24.93 31.92
C SER A 777 -19.62 23.62 31.22
N ARG A 778 -18.39 23.51 30.69
CA ARG A 778 -17.91 22.34 29.94
C ARG A 778 -17.17 21.39 30.87
N ASP A 779 -17.91 20.78 31.79
CA ASP A 779 -17.32 19.93 32.83
C ASP A 779 -17.49 18.43 32.54
N THR A 780 -18.20 18.06 31.47
CA THR A 780 -18.44 16.65 31.12
C THR A 780 -17.40 16.20 30.09
N LEU A 781 -16.57 15.24 30.45
CA LEU A 781 -15.59 14.64 29.56
C LEU A 781 -16.27 13.60 28.65
N TYR A 782 -16.28 13.86 27.36
CA TYR A 782 -16.83 12.95 26.35
C TYR A 782 -16.12 11.60 26.36
N ASN A 783 -14.78 11.60 26.36
CA ASN A 783 -13.96 10.39 26.23
C ASN A 783 -14.28 9.33 27.31
N ARG A 784 -14.43 9.75 28.56
CA ARG A 784 -14.86 8.83 29.63
C ARG A 784 -16.35 8.50 29.53
N ARG A 785 -17.19 9.45 29.10
CA ARG A 785 -18.64 9.30 29.10
C ARG A 785 -19.12 8.25 28.10
N VAL A 786 -18.45 8.11 26.96
CA VAL A 786 -18.73 7.08 25.95
C VAL A 786 -18.32 5.68 26.44
N VAL A 787 -17.18 5.56 27.12
CA VAL A 787 -16.77 4.32 27.80
C VAL A 787 -17.77 3.94 28.91
N GLU A 788 -18.15 4.87 29.78
CA GLU A 788 -19.17 4.63 30.82
C GLU A 788 -20.55 4.24 30.25
N ALA A 789 -20.86 4.67 29.03
CA ALA A 789 -22.09 4.29 28.34
C ALA A 789 -22.05 2.84 27.84
N GLY A 790 -20.85 2.27 27.66
CA GLY A 790 -20.64 0.96 27.05
C GLY A 790 -20.51 1.00 25.52
N HIS A 791 -20.17 2.15 24.93
CA HIS A 791 -20.04 2.28 23.47
C HIS A 791 -18.61 2.10 22.96
N ALA A 792 -17.64 1.93 23.84
CA ALA A 792 -16.22 1.91 23.51
C ALA A 792 -15.44 0.94 24.42
N ARG A 793 -14.31 0.43 23.91
CA ARG A 793 -13.24 -0.21 24.68
C ARG A 793 -12.13 0.80 24.99
N VAL A 794 -11.35 0.57 26.04
CA VAL A 794 -10.13 1.35 26.31
C VAL A 794 -8.97 0.66 25.61
N TYR A 795 -8.24 1.40 24.79
CA TYR A 795 -7.06 0.88 24.10
C TYR A 795 -5.80 0.99 24.97
N GLY A 796 -4.84 0.12 24.70
CA GLY A 796 -3.69 -0.19 25.55
C GLY A 796 -2.53 0.78 25.44
N SER A 797 -2.75 2.10 25.54
CA SER A 797 -1.66 3.09 25.46
C SER A 797 -1.22 3.65 26.82
N GLY A 798 -0.15 4.46 26.82
CA GLY A 798 0.49 5.01 28.01
C GLY A 798 -0.19 6.22 28.64
N PHE A 799 -1.35 6.65 28.13
CA PHE A 799 -2.00 7.90 28.54
C PHE A 799 -2.29 7.99 30.04
N ALA A 800 -2.16 9.19 30.61
CA ALA A 800 -2.18 9.40 32.06
C ALA A 800 -3.53 9.05 32.74
N ARG A 801 -4.61 8.91 31.96
CA ARG A 801 -5.97 8.61 32.45
C ARG A 801 -6.44 7.19 32.14
N HIS A 802 -5.55 6.32 31.67
CA HIS A 802 -5.87 4.95 31.29
C HIS A 802 -6.64 4.19 32.37
N ASP A 803 -6.09 4.11 33.59
CA ASP A 803 -6.71 3.35 34.68
C ASP A 803 -8.07 3.93 35.12
N GLU A 804 -8.30 5.24 34.93
CA GLU A 804 -9.59 5.87 35.16
C GLU A 804 -10.64 5.40 34.14
N PHE A 805 -10.26 5.33 32.86
CA PHE A 805 -11.16 4.93 31.77
C PHE A 805 -11.43 3.44 31.83
N LEU A 806 -10.39 2.63 32.08
CA LEU A 806 -10.51 1.19 32.17
C LEU A 806 -11.41 0.77 33.34
N ALA A 807 -11.36 1.49 34.48
CA ALA A 807 -12.33 1.30 35.56
C ALA A 807 -13.79 1.62 35.15
N ALA A 808 -14.00 2.60 34.26
CA ALA A 808 -15.31 2.89 33.70
C ALA A 808 -15.78 1.80 32.73
N GLU A 809 -14.86 1.23 31.97
CA GLU A 809 -15.14 0.12 31.05
C GLU A 809 -15.61 -1.13 31.79
N PHE A 810 -14.92 -1.57 32.86
CA PHE A 810 -15.42 -2.71 33.65
C PHE A 810 -16.80 -2.45 34.23
N ALA A 811 -17.06 -1.24 34.71
CA ALA A 811 -18.39 -0.90 35.22
C ALA A 811 -19.47 -0.96 34.12
N ALA A 812 -19.10 -0.78 32.84
CA ALA A 812 -19.98 -0.97 31.69
C ALA A 812 -20.12 -2.46 31.32
N ARG A 813 -19.01 -3.21 31.32
CA ARG A 813 -18.94 -4.67 31.11
C ARG A 813 -19.77 -5.44 32.14
N ASP A 814 -19.53 -5.23 33.43
CA ASP A 814 -20.29 -5.80 34.55
C ASP A 814 -21.79 -5.53 34.49
N ALA A 815 -22.16 -4.40 33.89
CA ALA A 815 -23.54 -3.98 33.72
C ALA A 815 -24.18 -4.46 32.40
N GLY A 816 -23.42 -5.10 31.51
CA GLY A 816 -23.84 -5.55 30.18
C GLY A 816 -24.39 -4.40 29.33
N ARG A 817 -23.71 -3.25 29.33
CA ARG A 817 -24.19 -2.06 28.61
C ARG A 817 -23.74 -2.06 27.16
N GLU A 818 -24.68 -1.80 26.26
CA GLU A 818 -24.43 -1.54 24.84
C GLU A 818 -23.52 -2.62 24.22
N VAL A 819 -22.30 -2.30 23.76
CA VAL A 819 -21.41 -3.29 23.11
C VAL A 819 -21.14 -4.50 24.01
N TRP A 820 -21.06 -4.29 25.32
CA TRP A 820 -20.77 -5.33 26.30
C TRP A 820 -21.96 -6.25 26.61
N SER A 821 -23.11 -6.09 25.96
CA SER A 821 -24.29 -6.91 26.23
C SER A 821 -24.18 -8.36 25.75
N GLU A 822 -23.29 -8.64 24.80
CA GLU A 822 -22.97 -9.98 24.28
C GLU A 822 -21.57 -10.47 24.73
N SER A 823 -20.86 -9.71 25.57
CA SER A 823 -19.53 -10.10 26.07
C SER A 823 -19.63 -11.27 27.05
N ASP A 824 -18.94 -12.37 26.74
CA ASP A 824 -18.75 -13.52 27.63
C ASP A 824 -17.32 -14.10 27.50
N PRO A 825 -16.31 -13.49 28.16
CA PRO A 825 -14.92 -13.93 28.04
C PRO A 825 -14.67 -15.35 28.56
N PHE A 826 -15.57 -15.88 29.39
CA PHE A 826 -15.47 -17.23 29.95
C PHE A 826 -16.14 -18.29 29.06
N ASP A 827 -16.76 -17.91 27.94
CA ASP A 827 -17.29 -18.81 26.91
C ASP A 827 -16.47 -18.76 25.60
N SER A 828 -15.25 -18.20 25.66
CA SER A 828 -14.30 -18.18 24.54
C SER A 828 -13.65 -19.56 24.32
N SER A 829 -13.41 -19.93 23.06
CA SER A 829 -12.72 -21.19 22.75
C SER A 829 -11.21 -21.07 22.99
N PRO A 830 -10.56 -22.01 23.71
CA PRO A 830 -9.12 -21.99 23.86
C PRO A 830 -8.40 -22.12 22.52
N ILE A 831 -7.53 -21.17 22.22
CA ILE A 831 -6.57 -21.24 21.12
C ILE A 831 -5.21 -21.68 21.68
N ARG A 832 -4.35 -22.31 20.86
CA ARG A 832 -2.91 -22.55 21.16
C ARG A 832 -2.60 -23.13 22.55
N ASP A 833 -3.39 -24.12 22.96
CA ASP A 833 -3.24 -24.83 24.24
C ASP A 833 -2.77 -26.28 24.03
N ARG A 834 -1.62 -26.45 23.36
CA ARG A 834 -1.00 -27.77 23.19
C ARG A 834 0.20 -27.91 24.14
N PRO A 835 0.70 -29.14 24.37
CA PRO A 835 1.90 -29.33 25.18
C PRO A 835 3.10 -28.55 24.61
N VAL A 836 3.83 -27.87 25.48
CA VAL A 836 5.02 -27.09 25.11
C VAL A 836 6.14 -28.00 24.61
N GLU A 837 6.38 -28.00 23.30
CA GLU A 837 7.46 -28.77 22.65
C GLU A 837 8.57 -27.84 22.13
N ASP A 838 8.18 -26.73 21.50
CA ASP A 838 9.08 -25.75 20.87
C ASP A 838 8.65 -24.33 21.23
N LEU A 839 9.64 -23.45 21.42
CA LEU A 839 9.47 -22.03 21.69
C LEU A 839 10.29 -21.20 20.70
N PHE A 840 9.83 -19.99 20.41
CA PHE A 840 10.64 -18.97 19.72
C PHE A 840 10.92 -17.80 20.65
N PHE A 841 12.06 -17.14 20.46
CA PHE A 841 12.49 -15.99 21.24
C PHE A 841 12.87 -14.85 20.31
N PRO A 842 12.05 -13.80 20.17
CA PRO A 842 12.36 -12.68 19.29
C PRO A 842 13.39 -11.71 19.90
N THR A 843 14.38 -11.32 19.10
CA THR A 843 15.48 -10.39 19.45
C THR A 843 16.10 -10.64 20.84
N PRO A 844 16.48 -11.88 21.19
CA PRO A 844 16.67 -12.20 22.59
C PRO A 844 17.98 -11.72 23.17
N THR A 845 17.98 -11.50 24.48
CA THR A 845 19.20 -11.45 25.29
C THR A 845 19.27 -12.63 26.26
N SER A 846 20.47 -13.00 26.71
CA SER A 846 20.64 -14.06 27.70
C SER A 846 20.31 -13.57 29.11
N VAL A 847 19.63 -14.37 29.93
CA VAL A 847 19.39 -14.05 31.35
C VAL A 847 20.63 -14.41 32.19
N VAL A 848 21.00 -13.53 33.13
CA VAL A 848 22.18 -13.67 34.00
C VAL A 848 21.83 -13.37 35.45
N THR A 849 22.78 -13.53 36.37
CA THR A 849 22.68 -12.98 37.73
C THR A 849 23.55 -11.73 37.88
N ASP A 850 23.36 -10.98 38.96
CA ASP A 850 24.18 -9.81 39.33
C ASP A 850 25.70 -10.10 39.44
N SER A 851 26.07 -11.38 39.56
CA SER A 851 27.41 -11.83 39.89
C SER A 851 27.96 -12.93 38.98
N GLY A 852 27.19 -13.39 37.98
CA GLY A 852 27.65 -14.41 37.03
C GLY A 852 26.53 -15.14 36.26
N PRO A 853 26.76 -16.38 35.80
CA PRO A 853 25.74 -17.18 35.16
C PRO A 853 24.63 -17.57 36.15
N VAL A 854 23.45 -17.89 35.62
CA VAL A 854 22.35 -18.51 36.37
C VAL A 854 22.65 -20.01 36.57
N ASP A 855 22.34 -20.56 37.74
CA ASP A 855 22.45 -22.00 37.99
C ASP A 855 21.39 -22.77 37.16
N ASP A 856 21.77 -23.91 36.55
CA ASP A 856 20.92 -24.64 35.59
C ASP A 856 19.55 -25.06 36.16
N ASP A 857 19.45 -25.29 37.47
CA ASP A 857 18.20 -25.67 38.15
C ASP A 857 17.17 -24.53 38.24
N ARG A 858 17.56 -23.31 37.85
CA ARG A 858 16.70 -22.12 37.75
C ARG A 858 16.38 -21.72 36.31
N VAL A 859 16.84 -22.47 35.31
CA VAL A 859 16.74 -22.11 33.89
C VAL A 859 15.76 -23.04 33.16
N PRO A 860 14.48 -22.68 33.02
CA PRO A 860 13.51 -23.51 32.30
C PRO A 860 13.80 -23.59 30.80
N VAL A 861 14.44 -22.58 30.21
CA VAL A 861 14.71 -22.53 28.77
C VAL A 861 16.13 -22.08 28.49
N PHE A 862 16.85 -22.93 27.78
CA PHE A 862 18.13 -22.59 27.16
C PHE A 862 17.95 -22.37 25.67
N ALA A 863 18.82 -21.57 25.07
CA ALA A 863 18.98 -21.51 23.63
C ALA A 863 19.43 -22.88 23.09
N ALA A 864 19.20 -23.11 21.80
CA ALA A 864 19.73 -24.30 21.13
C ALA A 864 21.28 -24.28 21.17
N PRO A 865 21.96 -25.45 21.19
CA PRO A 865 23.42 -25.50 21.25
C PRO A 865 24.15 -24.84 20.07
N SER A 866 23.45 -24.56 18.97
CA SER A 866 23.92 -23.80 17.80
C SER A 866 23.95 -22.29 18.04
N ALA A 867 23.20 -21.80 19.03
CA ALA A 867 23.06 -20.38 19.28
C ALA A 867 24.38 -19.74 19.72
N THR A 868 24.55 -18.49 19.33
CA THR A 868 25.71 -17.66 19.62
C THR A 868 25.27 -16.38 20.28
N ARG A 869 26.18 -15.74 21.04
CA ARG A 869 25.93 -14.42 21.62
C ARG A 869 26.87 -13.40 21.02
N SER A 870 26.33 -12.29 20.53
CA SER A 870 27.09 -11.14 20.06
C SER A 870 27.09 -10.04 21.12
N GLY A 871 28.29 -9.61 21.55
CA GLY A 871 28.43 -8.65 22.66
C GLY A 871 28.13 -9.25 24.05
N GLY A 872 28.18 -8.39 25.07
CA GLY A 872 27.77 -8.73 26.45
C GLY A 872 28.89 -8.85 27.50
N ASP A 873 28.55 -8.56 28.76
CA ASP A 873 29.50 -8.40 29.88
C ASP A 873 29.90 -9.68 30.63
N VAL A 874 29.19 -10.80 30.40
CA VAL A 874 29.40 -12.06 31.15
C VAL A 874 29.80 -13.20 30.21
N SER A 875 31.05 -13.68 30.25
CA SER A 875 31.45 -14.86 29.49
C SER A 875 30.84 -16.14 30.07
N THR A 876 29.87 -16.74 29.40
CA THR A 876 29.29 -18.04 29.75
C THR A 876 29.93 -19.13 28.91
N ASP A 877 30.82 -19.93 29.50
CA ASP A 877 31.24 -21.21 28.90
C ASP A 877 30.08 -22.21 29.14
N GLY A 878 29.07 -22.27 28.26
CA GLY A 878 27.89 -23.14 28.44
C GLY A 878 26.69 -22.76 27.57
N ASP A 879 25.59 -23.50 27.72
CA ASP A 879 24.30 -23.21 27.09
C ASP A 879 23.78 -21.83 27.57
N LEU A 880 23.11 -21.08 26.69
CA LEU A 880 22.70 -19.70 26.97
C LEU A 880 21.28 -19.68 27.59
N PRO A 881 21.08 -19.20 28.83
CA PRO A 881 19.76 -19.08 29.42
C PRO A 881 18.92 -18.03 28.67
N LEU A 882 17.74 -18.40 28.19
CA LEU A 882 16.77 -17.48 27.57
C LEU A 882 15.62 -17.12 28.51
N ALA A 883 15.36 -17.98 29.50
CA ALA A 883 14.41 -17.74 30.58
C ALA A 883 15.02 -18.23 31.90
N ALA A 884 14.82 -17.50 32.99
CA ALA A 884 15.22 -17.95 34.32
C ALA A 884 14.16 -17.60 35.38
N VAL A 885 14.14 -18.37 36.45
CA VAL A 885 13.18 -18.21 37.55
C VAL A 885 13.87 -18.05 38.90
N ASP A 886 13.21 -17.29 39.77
CA ASP A 886 13.51 -17.13 41.17
C ASP A 886 12.25 -17.47 41.96
N LEU A 887 12.12 -18.74 42.34
CA LEU A 887 10.93 -19.28 43.01
C LEU A 887 10.72 -18.66 44.41
N ASP A 888 11.79 -18.25 45.09
CA ASP A 888 11.71 -17.63 46.42
C ASP A 888 11.07 -16.23 46.32
N SER A 889 11.42 -15.51 45.26
CA SER A 889 10.92 -14.15 44.97
C SER A 889 9.67 -14.13 44.08
N ARG A 890 9.26 -15.28 43.53
CA ARG A 890 8.16 -15.44 42.55
C ARG A 890 8.39 -14.65 41.26
N VAL A 891 9.63 -14.58 40.82
CA VAL A 891 10.05 -13.81 39.64
C VAL A 891 10.44 -14.73 38.49
N ALA A 892 9.96 -14.46 37.29
CA ALA A 892 10.59 -14.93 36.06
C ALA A 892 11.23 -13.76 35.31
N VAL A 893 12.36 -14.02 34.66
CA VAL A 893 12.96 -13.10 33.69
C VAL A 893 13.07 -13.83 32.36
N PHE A 894 12.50 -13.23 31.32
CA PHE A 894 12.58 -13.66 29.94
C PHE A 894 13.45 -12.69 29.16
N GLY A 895 14.35 -13.26 28.37
CA GLY A 895 15.19 -12.53 27.44
C GLY A 895 14.49 -12.13 26.14
N ALA A 896 13.16 -12.18 26.04
CA ALA A 896 12.39 -11.71 24.89
C ALA A 896 10.91 -11.42 25.24
N PRO A 897 10.19 -10.60 24.43
CA PRO A 897 8.73 -10.41 24.52
C PRO A 897 7.96 -11.57 23.86
N LEU A 898 7.72 -12.66 24.61
CA LEU A 898 7.25 -13.94 24.06
C LEU A 898 5.79 -13.99 23.61
N ILE A 899 4.97 -13.03 24.04
CA ILE A 899 3.52 -12.99 23.80
C ILE A 899 3.10 -11.90 22.81
N SER A 900 4.07 -11.38 22.05
CA SER A 900 3.88 -10.34 21.04
C SER A 900 3.09 -10.84 19.83
N GLU A 901 2.08 -10.07 19.42
CA GLU A 901 1.27 -10.39 18.24
C GLU A 901 1.96 -10.09 16.90
N THR A 902 3.03 -9.29 16.87
CA THR A 902 3.81 -9.03 15.64
C THR A 902 4.35 -10.31 14.99
N TYR A 903 4.39 -11.41 15.75
CA TYR A 903 4.80 -12.72 15.28
C TYR A 903 3.63 -13.60 14.82
N GLU A 904 2.48 -13.03 14.47
CA GLU A 904 1.30 -13.76 14.03
C GLU A 904 1.05 -13.64 12.52
N GLU A 905 0.59 -14.73 11.89
CA GLU A 905 0.29 -14.73 10.44
C GLU A 905 -0.81 -13.69 10.10
N ALA A 906 -1.76 -13.48 11.01
CA ALA A 906 -2.81 -12.48 10.87
C ALA A 906 -2.27 -11.04 10.88
N GLU A 907 -1.12 -10.82 11.52
CA GLU A 907 -0.38 -9.55 11.58
C GLU A 907 0.65 -9.42 10.45
N GLY A 908 0.55 -10.26 9.42
CA GLY A 908 1.45 -10.26 8.28
C GLY A 908 2.80 -10.91 8.54
N TYR A 909 2.99 -11.59 9.68
CA TYR A 909 4.21 -12.34 9.93
C TYR A 909 4.32 -13.51 8.92
N PRO A 910 5.49 -13.71 8.26
CA PRO A 910 5.62 -14.61 7.11
C PRO A 910 5.49 -16.11 7.43
N VAL A 911 5.38 -16.49 8.70
CA VAL A 911 5.32 -17.88 9.16
C VAL A 911 4.25 -18.03 10.24
N ASP A 912 3.45 -19.10 10.17
CA ASP A 912 2.53 -19.48 11.24
C ASP A 912 3.31 -19.90 12.49
N THR A 913 3.28 -19.06 13.52
CA THR A 913 3.92 -19.30 14.82
C THR A 913 3.02 -20.04 15.80
N SER A 914 1.77 -20.35 15.46
CA SER A 914 0.86 -21.08 16.34
C SER A 914 1.40 -22.46 16.73
N GLY A 915 2.37 -23.00 15.98
CA GLY A 915 3.12 -24.22 16.30
C GLY A 915 4.04 -24.12 17.53
N TYR A 916 4.40 -22.90 17.94
CA TYR A 916 5.30 -22.62 19.05
C TYR A 916 4.48 -22.18 20.26
N GLU A 917 4.54 -22.96 21.34
CA GLU A 917 3.60 -22.86 22.46
C GLU A 917 4.04 -21.81 23.50
N ASN A 918 4.44 -20.62 23.02
CA ASN A 918 4.89 -19.50 23.85
C ASN A 918 3.81 -19.08 24.87
N PHE A 919 2.55 -19.02 24.45
CA PHE A 919 1.43 -18.63 25.32
C PHE A 919 1.19 -19.63 26.45
N ALA A 920 1.19 -20.92 26.12
CA ALA A 920 1.07 -21.98 27.11
C ALA A 920 2.24 -21.98 28.09
N PHE A 921 3.46 -21.83 27.58
CA PHE A 921 4.66 -21.78 28.41
C PHE A 921 4.67 -20.60 29.41
N VAL A 922 4.38 -19.38 28.94
CA VAL A 922 4.30 -18.21 29.83
C VAL A 922 3.21 -18.42 30.88
N THR A 923 2.06 -18.96 30.50
CA THR A 923 0.94 -19.17 31.42
C THR A 923 1.20 -20.27 32.45
N GLU A 924 1.76 -21.41 32.05
CA GLU A 924 2.15 -22.47 32.98
C GLU A 924 3.19 -21.96 33.99
N LEU A 925 4.14 -21.15 33.53
CA LEU A 925 5.14 -20.57 34.42
C LEU A 925 4.52 -19.57 35.41
N LEU A 926 3.58 -18.73 34.95
CA LEU A 926 2.83 -17.82 35.81
C LEU A 926 2.08 -18.59 36.91
N ASP A 927 1.42 -19.69 36.54
CA ASP A 927 0.66 -20.55 37.45
C ASP A 927 1.57 -21.26 38.47
N ASP A 928 2.78 -21.66 38.08
CA ASP A 928 3.77 -22.28 38.98
C ASP A 928 4.40 -21.28 39.96
N LEU A 929 4.60 -20.03 39.55
CA LEU A 929 5.18 -18.97 40.40
C LEU A 929 4.16 -18.39 41.38
N SER A 930 2.90 -18.28 40.94
CA SER A 930 1.86 -17.65 41.73
C SER A 930 1.39 -18.54 42.89
N ALA A 931 1.22 -17.96 44.06
CA ALA A 931 0.49 -18.59 45.16
C ALA A 931 -1.00 -18.23 45.17
N ARG A 932 -1.48 -17.59 44.10
CA ARG A 932 -2.83 -17.07 43.96
C ARG A 932 -3.57 -17.81 42.84
N ASP A 933 -4.86 -18.01 43.03
CA ASP A 933 -5.77 -18.67 42.09
C ASP A 933 -6.78 -17.70 41.49
N ASP A 934 -6.44 -16.39 41.44
CA ASP A 934 -7.29 -15.37 40.83
C ASP A 934 -7.36 -15.51 39.30
N ASP A 935 -8.48 -15.09 38.72
CA ASP A 935 -8.81 -15.19 37.29
C ASP A 935 -8.29 -14.00 36.47
N THR A 936 -7.24 -13.29 36.92
CA THR A 936 -6.70 -12.11 36.22
C THR A 936 -5.18 -12.09 36.19
N VAL A 937 -4.61 -11.84 35.01
CA VAL A 937 -3.21 -11.48 34.79
C VAL A 937 -3.16 -10.02 34.36
N LEU A 938 -2.29 -9.24 35.00
CA LEU A 938 -2.05 -7.85 34.64
C LEU A 938 -0.83 -7.72 33.74
N ILE A 939 -0.86 -6.80 32.78
CA ILE A 939 0.31 -6.28 32.09
C ILE A 939 0.51 -4.81 32.46
N GLU A 940 1.73 -4.45 32.81
CA GLU A 940 2.10 -3.07 33.03
C GLU A 940 2.36 -2.40 31.68
N GLY A 941 1.53 -1.43 31.30
CA GLY A 941 1.61 -0.73 30.01
C GLY A 941 1.91 0.77 30.13
N GLY A 942 2.25 1.23 31.34
CA GLY A 942 2.71 2.59 31.59
C GLY A 942 4.15 2.81 31.13
N HIS A 943 4.79 3.85 31.65
CA HIS A 943 6.22 4.13 31.46
C HIS A 943 6.69 4.28 29.99
N GLY A 944 5.78 4.62 29.07
CA GLY A 944 6.07 4.89 27.66
C GLY A 944 6.32 3.64 26.83
N GLN A 945 5.67 2.53 27.15
CA GLN A 945 5.86 1.24 26.47
C GLN A 945 5.09 1.11 25.15
N PHE A 946 4.00 1.87 25.00
CA PHE A 946 3.15 1.83 23.81
C PHE A 946 3.92 2.23 22.54
N GLY A 947 3.78 1.44 21.48
CA GLY A 947 4.43 1.67 20.18
C GLY A 947 5.92 1.34 20.15
N LEU A 948 6.51 0.78 21.22
CA LEU A 948 7.92 0.37 21.23
C LEU A 948 8.08 -1.06 20.74
N SER A 949 8.86 -1.26 19.68
CA SER A 949 9.13 -2.57 19.07
C SER A 949 9.80 -3.63 19.97
N TYR A 950 10.26 -3.22 21.16
CA TYR A 950 10.93 -4.08 22.15
C TYR A 950 10.16 -4.18 23.48
N SER A 951 8.94 -3.64 23.52
CA SER A 951 8.05 -3.64 24.68
C SER A 951 6.67 -4.16 24.28
N LEU A 952 5.77 -4.37 25.25
CA LEU A 952 4.42 -4.83 24.97
C LEU A 952 3.38 -4.02 25.74
N SER A 953 2.34 -3.61 25.05
CA SER A 953 1.05 -3.24 25.63
C SER A 953 0.09 -4.44 25.67
N ASN A 954 -1.10 -4.25 26.26
CA ASN A 954 -2.18 -5.23 26.13
C ASN A 954 -2.65 -5.37 24.67
N GLU A 955 -2.59 -4.31 23.88
CA GLU A 955 -2.91 -4.37 22.45
C GLU A 955 -1.89 -5.21 21.69
N ASP A 956 -0.59 -5.08 21.97
CA ASP A 956 0.45 -5.90 21.36
C ASP A 956 0.40 -7.39 21.78
N ALA A 957 -0.62 -7.78 22.56
CA ALA A 957 -0.80 -9.10 23.14
C ALA A 957 -2.27 -9.57 23.09
N ALA A 958 -3.08 -9.09 22.14
CA ALA A 958 -4.50 -9.43 22.04
C ALA A 958 -4.73 -10.94 21.83
N TYR A 959 -3.88 -11.62 21.05
CA TYR A 959 -3.95 -13.09 20.90
C TYR A 959 -3.61 -13.84 22.20
N TYR A 960 -2.75 -13.28 23.05
CA TYR A 960 -2.48 -13.86 24.36
C TYR A 960 -3.67 -13.64 25.32
N GLN A 961 -4.34 -12.50 25.24
CA GLN A 961 -5.62 -12.29 25.91
C GLN A 961 -6.63 -13.36 25.50
N ARG A 962 -6.80 -13.63 24.20
CA ARG A 962 -7.72 -14.68 23.71
C ARG A 962 -7.35 -16.08 24.17
N TYR A 963 -6.06 -16.37 24.25
CA TYR A 963 -5.56 -17.60 24.87
C TYR A 963 -6.01 -17.70 26.34
N LEU A 964 -5.85 -16.63 27.12
CA LEU A 964 -6.20 -16.58 28.54
C LEU A 964 -7.72 -16.64 28.77
N GLU A 965 -8.53 -16.00 27.93
CA GLU A 965 -10.01 -16.08 27.97
C GLU A 965 -10.47 -17.55 27.89
N GLY A 966 -9.92 -18.32 26.95
CA GLY A 966 -10.19 -19.76 26.85
C GLY A 966 -9.66 -20.61 28.01
N ARG A 967 -8.94 -20.00 28.97
CA ARG A 967 -8.52 -20.58 30.24
C ARG A 967 -9.17 -19.89 31.44
N ASP A 968 -10.27 -19.20 31.21
CA ASP A 968 -11.04 -18.48 32.21
C ASP A 968 -10.17 -17.50 33.00
N THR A 969 -9.28 -16.82 32.29
CA THR A 969 -8.38 -15.82 32.82
C THR A 969 -8.49 -14.54 32.00
N LEU A 970 -8.67 -13.41 32.68
CA LEU A 970 -8.65 -12.09 32.08
C LEU A 970 -7.21 -11.59 31.94
N PHE A 971 -6.93 -10.86 30.88
CA PHE A 971 -5.66 -10.17 30.67
C PHE A 971 -5.92 -8.67 30.57
N GLU A 972 -5.39 -7.90 31.51
CA GLU A 972 -5.77 -6.48 31.64
C GLU A 972 -4.54 -5.58 31.84
N GLN A 973 -4.58 -4.39 31.26
CA GLN A 973 -3.50 -3.41 31.43
C GLN A 973 -3.64 -2.57 32.71
N VAL A 974 -2.51 -2.17 33.28
CA VAL A 974 -2.40 -1.15 34.34
C VAL A 974 -1.24 -0.18 34.03
N ASN A 975 -1.46 1.13 34.16
CA ASN A 975 -0.44 2.14 33.84
C ASN A 975 0.16 2.82 35.07
N ASP A 976 -0.62 3.04 36.14
CA ASP A 976 -0.12 3.62 37.40
C ASP A 976 -0.38 2.64 38.55
N LEU A 977 0.67 1.98 39.02
CA LEU A 977 0.60 0.96 40.06
C LEU A 977 0.30 1.51 41.47
N THR A 978 0.19 2.84 41.62
CA THR A 978 0.05 3.51 42.93
C THR A 978 -1.36 3.99 43.23
N THR A 979 -2.28 3.97 42.26
CA THR A 979 -3.66 4.45 42.46
C THR A 979 -4.47 3.50 43.36
N GLU A 980 -5.56 4.01 43.95
CA GLU A 980 -6.48 3.15 44.71
C GLU A 980 -7.13 2.08 43.82
N ALA A 981 -7.43 2.40 42.55
CA ALA A 981 -8.00 1.44 41.59
C ALA A 981 -7.00 0.34 41.26
N SER A 982 -5.76 0.70 40.97
CA SER A 982 -4.68 -0.25 40.66
C SER A 982 -4.36 -1.14 41.86
N ALA A 983 -4.46 -0.64 43.09
CA ALA A 983 -4.30 -1.45 44.30
C ALA A 983 -5.41 -2.51 44.45
N GLU A 984 -6.66 -2.22 44.06
CA GLU A 984 -7.74 -3.21 44.05
C GLU A 984 -7.49 -4.29 43.00
N ARG A 985 -6.94 -3.91 41.84
CA ARG A 985 -6.63 -4.84 40.74
C ARG A 985 -5.43 -5.73 41.02
N LEU A 986 -4.34 -5.16 41.54
CA LEU A 986 -3.22 -5.95 42.07
C LEU A 986 -3.69 -6.91 43.17
N ALA A 987 -4.71 -6.53 43.95
CA ALA A 987 -5.27 -7.42 44.97
C ALA A 987 -6.17 -8.54 44.42
N SER A 988 -6.60 -8.47 43.16
CA SER A 988 -7.39 -9.50 42.46
C SER A 988 -6.65 -10.14 41.28
N ALA A 989 -5.34 -9.87 41.12
CA ALA A 989 -4.53 -10.44 40.07
C ALA A 989 -3.68 -11.59 40.61
N ARG A 990 -3.51 -12.65 39.79
CA ARG A 990 -2.58 -13.73 40.11
C ARG A 990 -1.15 -13.42 39.68
N ALA A 991 -0.98 -12.57 38.67
CA ALA A 991 0.33 -12.18 38.19
C ALA A 991 0.39 -10.80 37.54
N LEU A 992 1.61 -10.26 37.43
CA LEU A 992 1.96 -9.01 36.76
C LEU A 992 3.08 -9.26 35.75
N VAL A 993 2.82 -8.98 34.48
CA VAL A 993 3.80 -8.95 33.39
C VAL A 993 4.33 -7.52 33.26
N VAL A 994 5.64 -7.36 33.25
CA VAL A 994 6.33 -6.09 33.05
C VAL A 994 7.30 -6.26 31.90
N THR A 995 7.18 -5.42 30.87
CA THR A 995 8.08 -5.44 29.72
C THR A 995 9.11 -4.31 29.80
N THR A 996 9.96 -4.13 28.79
CA THR A 996 11.05 -3.14 28.91
C THR A 996 10.49 -1.72 28.83
N PRO A 997 10.56 -0.92 29.92
CA PRO A 997 9.93 0.39 29.92
C PRO A 997 10.86 1.45 29.32
N ALA A 998 10.28 2.50 28.73
CA ALA A 998 11.05 3.66 28.24
C ALA A 998 11.58 4.54 29.38
N SER A 999 10.95 4.46 30.54
CA SER A 999 11.23 5.29 31.72
C SER A 999 11.25 4.48 33.01
N ALA A 1000 11.93 5.01 34.02
CA ALA A 1000 12.12 4.34 35.31
C ALA A 1000 10.83 4.35 36.15
N PHE A 1001 10.59 3.26 36.87
CA PHE A 1001 9.58 3.19 37.93
C PHE A 1001 9.94 4.09 39.11
N SER A 1002 8.93 4.70 39.73
CA SER A 1002 9.10 5.41 40.99
C SER A 1002 9.29 4.45 42.16
N ASP A 1003 9.90 4.94 43.25
CA ASP A 1003 10.03 4.19 44.52
C ASP A 1003 8.67 3.65 45.04
N ALA A 1004 7.57 4.35 44.74
CA ALA A 1004 6.22 3.96 45.18
C ALA A 1004 5.67 2.79 44.35
N GLU A 1005 5.92 2.80 43.04
CA GLU A 1005 5.52 1.72 42.13
C GLU A 1005 6.35 0.46 42.42
N LEU A 1006 7.66 0.59 42.56
CA LEU A 1006 8.53 -0.52 42.98
C LEU A 1006 8.07 -1.14 44.31
N ALA A 1007 7.62 -0.32 45.26
CA ALA A 1007 7.06 -0.82 46.52
C ALA A 1007 5.69 -1.51 46.34
N ALA A 1008 4.87 -1.07 45.37
CA ALA A 1008 3.60 -1.71 45.04
C ALA A 1008 3.84 -3.09 44.41
N VAL A 1009 4.77 -3.19 43.45
CA VAL A 1009 5.17 -4.47 42.81
C VAL A 1009 5.73 -5.44 43.86
N ALA A 1010 6.61 -4.97 44.75
CA ALA A 1010 7.12 -5.79 45.85
C ALA A 1010 6.01 -6.24 46.81
N SER A 1011 5.08 -5.36 47.16
CA SER A 1011 3.94 -5.73 48.02
C SER A 1011 3.00 -6.74 47.35
N PHE A 1012 2.85 -6.68 46.02
CA PHE A 1012 2.07 -7.63 45.25
C PHE A 1012 2.72 -9.03 45.26
N ALA A 1013 4.02 -9.11 44.99
CA ALA A 1013 4.79 -10.35 45.05
C ALA A 1013 4.79 -10.97 46.47
N ASP A 1014 5.00 -10.15 47.51
CA ASP A 1014 4.90 -10.55 48.92
C ASP A 1014 3.53 -11.13 49.29
N SER A 1015 2.48 -10.69 48.59
CA SER A 1015 1.11 -11.16 48.78
C SER A 1015 0.78 -12.43 47.97
N GLY A 1016 1.79 -13.02 47.33
CA GLY A 1016 1.69 -14.28 46.59
C GLY A 1016 1.56 -14.13 45.08
N GLY A 1017 1.53 -12.91 44.53
CA GLY A 1017 1.49 -12.69 43.09
C GLY A 1017 2.80 -13.08 42.40
N ALA A 1018 2.72 -13.56 41.16
CA ALA A 1018 3.90 -13.78 40.32
C ALA A 1018 4.27 -12.51 39.55
N VAL A 1019 5.56 -12.22 39.39
CA VAL A 1019 6.03 -11.11 38.54
C VAL A 1019 6.90 -11.66 37.41
N VAL A 1020 6.55 -11.32 36.18
CA VAL A 1020 7.26 -11.75 34.98
C VAL A 1020 7.87 -10.53 34.30
N LEU A 1021 9.18 -10.55 34.11
CA LEU A 1021 9.94 -9.48 33.47
C LEU A 1021 10.35 -9.93 32.07
N MET A 1022 9.93 -9.24 31.01
CA MET A 1022 10.28 -9.56 29.62
C MET A 1022 11.13 -8.45 29.01
N GLY A 1023 12.36 -8.79 28.59
CA GLY A 1023 13.26 -7.82 27.99
C GLY A 1023 13.90 -8.25 26.69
N SER A 1024 14.15 -7.31 25.79
CA SER A 1024 14.74 -7.58 24.46
C SER A 1024 16.16 -7.01 24.33
N ALA A 1025 16.99 -7.65 23.49
CA ALA A 1025 18.28 -7.11 23.09
C ALA A 1025 18.16 -5.86 22.22
N ALA A 1026 17.02 -5.64 21.57
CA ALA A 1026 16.74 -4.43 20.77
C ALA A 1026 16.58 -3.18 21.64
N ALA A 1027 16.17 -3.34 22.91
CA ALA A 1027 16.03 -2.21 23.82
C ALA A 1027 17.38 -1.53 24.14
N PRO A 1028 17.39 -0.21 24.41
CA PRO A 1028 18.55 0.47 24.96
C PRO A 1028 19.01 -0.11 26.32
N ALA A 1029 20.32 -0.01 26.60
CA ALA A 1029 20.91 -0.64 27.78
C ALA A 1029 20.44 -0.01 29.11
N ASP A 1030 20.17 1.29 29.12
CA ASP A 1030 19.59 2.01 30.25
C ASP A 1030 18.13 1.60 30.51
N GLN A 1031 17.34 1.40 29.45
CA GLN A 1031 15.96 0.94 29.57
C GLN A 1031 15.83 -0.50 30.06
N ARG A 1032 16.66 -1.42 29.57
CA ARG A 1032 16.79 -2.76 30.19
C ARG A 1032 17.15 -2.68 31.68
N GLY A 1033 17.94 -1.67 32.06
CA GLY A 1033 18.28 -1.40 33.45
C GLY A 1033 17.08 -1.11 34.35
N TYR A 1034 15.97 -0.60 33.81
CA TYR A 1034 14.75 -0.38 34.61
C TYR A 1034 14.07 -1.70 34.99
N LEU A 1035 14.12 -2.73 34.14
CA LEU A 1035 13.68 -4.08 34.53
C LEU A 1035 14.57 -4.69 35.62
N ASP A 1036 15.89 -4.43 35.54
CA ASP A 1036 16.82 -4.84 36.59
C ASP A 1036 16.54 -4.12 37.94
N GLU A 1037 16.01 -2.89 37.90
CA GLU A 1037 15.53 -2.17 39.09
C GLU A 1037 14.28 -2.82 39.69
N VAL A 1038 13.33 -3.27 38.86
CA VAL A 1038 12.16 -4.05 39.31
C VAL A 1038 12.60 -5.37 39.95
N ALA A 1039 13.48 -6.13 39.29
CA ALA A 1039 14.03 -7.37 39.84
C ALA A 1039 14.74 -7.13 41.18
N THR A 1040 15.48 -6.02 41.31
CA THR A 1040 16.14 -5.62 42.57
C THR A 1040 15.13 -5.29 43.67
N ALA A 1041 14.03 -4.61 43.35
CA ALA A 1041 12.98 -4.29 44.33
C ALA A 1041 12.26 -5.54 44.86
N LEU A 1042 12.26 -6.61 44.06
CA LEU A 1042 11.71 -7.93 44.39
C LEU A 1042 12.69 -8.83 45.14
N ASP A 1043 13.86 -8.32 45.53
CA ASP A 1043 14.96 -9.09 46.12
C ASP A 1043 15.49 -10.23 45.22
N SER A 1044 15.23 -10.18 43.91
CA SER A 1044 15.74 -11.16 42.95
C SER A 1044 17.12 -10.78 42.41
N ASP A 1045 17.97 -11.79 42.19
CA ASP A 1045 19.31 -11.66 41.61
C ASP A 1045 19.34 -11.78 40.08
N LEU A 1046 18.22 -12.11 39.43
CA LEU A 1046 18.10 -12.27 37.98
C LEU A 1046 18.15 -10.94 37.24
N ARG A 1047 18.92 -10.88 36.14
CA ARG A 1047 19.14 -9.67 35.33
C ARG A 1047 19.11 -9.99 33.85
N LEU A 1048 18.79 -9.01 33.03
CA LEU A 1048 18.94 -9.12 31.58
C LEU A 1048 20.41 -8.97 31.18
N GLY A 1049 20.84 -9.78 30.22
CA GLY A 1049 22.16 -9.64 29.60
C GLY A 1049 22.28 -8.38 28.75
N SER A 1050 23.52 -8.02 28.41
CA SER A 1050 23.84 -6.86 27.56
C SER A 1050 24.18 -7.22 26.11
N GLY A 1051 24.13 -8.52 25.73
CA GLY A 1051 24.41 -8.99 24.38
C GLY A 1051 23.20 -9.66 23.72
N SER A 1052 23.13 -9.63 22.40
CA SER A 1052 22.09 -10.33 21.64
C SER A 1052 22.44 -11.81 21.49
N VAL A 1053 21.42 -12.66 21.56
CA VAL A 1053 21.52 -14.09 21.26
C VAL A 1053 20.94 -14.32 19.87
N THR A 1054 21.72 -14.95 19.00
CA THR A 1054 21.33 -15.25 17.61
C THR A 1054 21.65 -16.70 17.27
N ASP A 1055 20.86 -17.33 16.40
CA ASP A 1055 21.11 -18.70 15.96
C ASP A 1055 20.91 -18.83 14.44
N GLU A 1056 21.99 -19.11 13.71
CA GLU A 1056 21.98 -19.26 12.25
C GLU A 1056 21.37 -20.60 11.79
N GLU A 1057 21.32 -21.60 12.67
CA GLU A 1057 20.87 -22.96 12.33
C GLU A 1057 19.43 -23.24 12.79
N SER A 1058 19.05 -22.72 13.96
CA SER A 1058 17.75 -22.96 14.61
C SER A 1058 17.03 -21.64 14.83
N ASN A 1059 16.32 -21.17 13.82
CA ASN A 1059 15.58 -19.90 13.87
C ASN A 1059 14.24 -19.97 13.11
N LEU A 1060 13.38 -18.98 13.36
CA LEU A 1060 12.18 -18.74 12.58
C LEU A 1060 12.54 -18.09 11.25
N ASN A 1061 11.94 -18.62 10.18
CA ASN A 1061 11.99 -18.03 8.83
C ASN A 1061 13.39 -17.71 8.26
N GLY A 1062 14.46 -18.34 8.74
CA GLY A 1062 15.81 -18.01 8.31
C GLY A 1062 16.38 -16.73 8.93
N ASP A 1063 15.72 -16.15 9.94
CA ASP A 1063 16.15 -14.94 10.64
C ASP A 1063 16.89 -15.30 11.94
N PRO A 1064 18.24 -15.16 12.01
CA PRO A 1064 19.00 -15.54 13.19
C PRO A 1064 18.65 -14.75 14.45
N SER A 1065 17.97 -13.60 14.34
CA SER A 1065 17.55 -12.79 15.49
C SER A 1065 16.31 -13.35 16.19
N ILE A 1066 15.66 -14.37 15.63
CA ILE A 1066 14.47 -15.03 16.18
C ILE A 1066 14.76 -16.53 16.36
N PRO A 1067 15.68 -16.91 17.26
CA PRO A 1067 16.02 -18.31 17.50
C PRO A 1067 14.81 -19.12 18.01
N VAL A 1068 14.78 -20.40 17.63
CA VAL A 1068 13.84 -21.39 18.16
C VAL A 1068 14.58 -22.40 19.02
N THR A 1069 13.90 -22.92 20.04
CA THR A 1069 14.50 -23.91 20.93
C THR A 1069 13.48 -24.91 21.45
N SER A 1070 13.91 -26.17 21.47
CA SER A 1070 13.26 -27.28 22.17
C SER A 1070 14.06 -27.66 23.44
N ASN A 1071 15.05 -26.85 23.83
CA ASN A 1071 15.97 -27.13 24.93
C ASN A 1071 15.37 -26.69 26.27
N LEU A 1072 14.25 -27.34 26.59
CA LEU A 1072 13.47 -27.12 27.80
C LEU A 1072 14.04 -27.96 28.94
N SER A 1073 14.15 -27.38 30.13
CA SER A 1073 14.59 -28.09 31.32
C SER A 1073 13.45 -28.18 32.34
N GLU A 1074 13.34 -29.33 33.00
CA GLU A 1074 12.51 -29.43 34.20
C GLU A 1074 13.24 -28.68 35.32
N VAL A 1075 12.81 -27.46 35.61
CA VAL A 1075 13.21 -26.72 36.83
C VAL A 1075 12.77 -27.58 38.02
N ASP A 1076 13.70 -27.89 38.94
CA ASP A 1076 13.40 -28.69 40.15
C ASP A 1076 12.55 -27.84 41.12
N THR A 1077 11.27 -27.74 40.79
CA THR A 1077 10.23 -27.23 41.67
C THR A 1077 10.04 -28.27 42.78
N ASP A 1078 10.82 -28.19 43.86
CA ASP A 1078 10.42 -28.83 45.13
C ASP A 1078 8.94 -28.46 45.33
N PRO A 1079 8.04 -29.46 45.43
CA PRO A 1079 6.76 -29.43 44.76
C PRO A 1079 5.99 -28.17 45.14
N ALA A 1080 5.46 -27.50 44.12
CA ALA A 1080 4.39 -26.53 44.24
C ALA A 1080 3.40 -26.97 45.35
N PRO A 1081 2.83 -26.04 46.14
CA PRO A 1081 1.73 -26.39 47.02
C PRO A 1081 0.72 -27.20 46.20
N GLU A 1082 0.41 -28.43 46.63
CA GLU A 1082 -0.41 -29.35 45.84
C GLU A 1082 -1.61 -28.60 45.25
N ARG A 1083 -1.77 -28.66 43.91
CA ARG A 1083 -2.90 -28.08 43.19
C ARG A 1083 -4.17 -28.27 44.02
N PRO A 1084 -4.96 -27.21 44.28
CA PRO A 1084 -6.17 -27.37 45.05
C PRO A 1084 -7.03 -28.47 44.41
N PRO A 1085 -7.62 -29.37 45.21
CA PRO A 1085 -8.41 -30.47 44.67
C PRO A 1085 -9.56 -29.89 43.83
N VAL A 1086 -9.73 -30.40 42.60
CA VAL A 1086 -10.84 -29.98 41.70
C VAL A 1086 -12.18 -30.58 42.12
N ALA A 1087 -12.16 -31.47 43.09
CA ALA A 1087 -13.34 -32.08 43.69
C ALA A 1087 -13.04 -32.43 45.16
N THR A 1088 -13.97 -32.14 46.07
CA THR A 1088 -13.82 -32.48 47.50
C THR A 1088 -14.92 -33.42 47.98
N ILE A 1089 -14.62 -34.22 49.01
CA ILE A 1089 -15.55 -35.17 49.60
C ILE A 1089 -16.49 -34.44 50.58
N ASP A 1090 -17.75 -34.26 50.18
CA ASP A 1090 -18.83 -33.89 51.10
C ASP A 1090 -19.41 -35.13 51.79
N LEU A 1091 -19.14 -35.23 53.09
CA LEU A 1091 -19.62 -36.31 53.94
C LEU A 1091 -20.20 -35.76 55.25
N ALA A 1092 -21.45 -36.11 55.53
CA ALA A 1092 -22.19 -35.62 56.70
C ALA A 1092 -21.61 -36.09 58.06
N THR A 1093 -20.90 -37.22 58.10
CA THR A 1093 -20.25 -37.77 59.32
C THR A 1093 -19.10 -38.69 58.97
N THR A 1094 -17.97 -38.56 59.68
CA THR A 1094 -16.81 -39.45 59.57
C THR A 1094 -16.85 -40.61 60.57
N GLU A 1095 -17.90 -40.69 61.39
CA GLU A 1095 -18.11 -41.77 62.36
C GLU A 1095 -19.31 -42.63 61.92
N ALA A 1096 -19.14 -43.95 61.94
CA ALA A 1096 -20.18 -44.92 61.61
C ALA A 1096 -20.11 -46.17 62.50
N THR A 1097 -21.17 -46.98 62.48
CA THR A 1097 -21.18 -48.32 63.06
C THR A 1097 -21.14 -49.40 61.98
N VAL A 1098 -20.64 -50.60 62.30
CA VAL A 1098 -20.63 -51.73 61.37
C VAL A 1098 -22.01 -51.92 60.72
N GLY A 1099 -22.03 -51.98 59.38
CA GLY A 1099 -23.23 -52.12 58.55
C GLY A 1099 -24.02 -50.83 58.30
N GLU A 1100 -23.65 -49.69 58.89
CA GLU A 1100 -24.26 -48.38 58.61
C GLU A 1100 -23.91 -47.89 57.20
N ARG A 1101 -24.86 -47.25 56.50
CA ARG A 1101 -24.64 -46.71 55.15
C ARG A 1101 -24.26 -45.25 55.22
N LEU A 1102 -23.06 -44.95 54.74
CA LEU A 1102 -22.60 -43.59 54.53
C LEU A 1102 -22.88 -43.16 53.08
N ALA A 1103 -23.19 -41.89 52.88
CA ALA A 1103 -23.38 -41.29 51.57
C ALA A 1103 -22.27 -40.29 51.33
N PHE A 1104 -21.51 -40.50 50.26
CA PHE A 1104 -20.39 -39.66 49.83
C PHE A 1104 -20.86 -38.86 48.63
N ARG A 1105 -20.68 -37.55 48.71
CA ARG A 1105 -20.97 -36.61 47.64
C ARG A 1105 -19.68 -35.94 47.22
N VAL A 1106 -19.68 -35.48 45.99
CA VAL A 1106 -18.63 -34.63 45.46
C VAL A 1106 -19.14 -33.21 45.48
N ASP A 1107 -18.41 -32.32 46.13
CA ASP A 1107 -18.52 -30.89 45.88
C ASP A 1107 -17.55 -30.55 44.75
N ASP A 1108 -18.10 -30.02 43.65
CA ASP A 1108 -17.30 -29.55 42.51
C ASP A 1108 -16.57 -28.27 42.90
N THR A 1109 -15.24 -28.31 42.85
CA THR A 1109 -14.35 -27.20 43.19
C THR A 1109 -13.43 -26.86 42.01
N SER A 1110 -13.77 -27.32 40.80
CA SER A 1110 -12.93 -27.16 39.62
C SER A 1110 -12.79 -25.70 39.17
N GLY A 1111 -13.78 -24.85 39.50
CA GLY A 1111 -13.85 -23.45 39.06
C GLY A 1111 -14.35 -23.34 37.62
N SER A 1112 -14.41 -22.12 37.10
CA SER A 1112 -14.52 -21.82 35.66
C SER A 1112 -13.31 -22.45 34.91
N GLY A 1113 -13.51 -22.96 33.70
CA GLY A 1113 -12.42 -23.51 32.85
C GLY A 1113 -11.92 -24.92 33.06
N ARG A 1114 -12.20 -25.50 34.23
CA ARG A 1114 -11.93 -26.92 34.48
C ARG A 1114 -13.25 -27.61 34.72
N TRP A 1115 -13.50 -28.73 34.04
CA TRP A 1115 -14.64 -29.59 34.35
C TRP A 1115 -14.22 -31.03 34.51
N ILE A 1116 -14.86 -31.68 35.48
CA ILE A 1116 -14.56 -33.06 35.84
C ILE A 1116 -15.02 -34.01 34.73
N THR A 1117 -14.07 -34.77 34.17
CA THR A 1117 -14.33 -35.79 33.15
C THR A 1117 -14.44 -37.20 33.74
N ALA A 1118 -13.81 -37.46 34.90
CA ALA A 1118 -13.92 -38.74 35.63
C ALA A 1118 -13.83 -38.57 37.15
N LEU A 1119 -14.53 -39.44 37.89
CA LEU A 1119 -14.52 -39.51 39.36
C LEU A 1119 -14.44 -40.97 39.80
N ASP A 1120 -13.35 -41.33 40.47
CA ASP A 1120 -13.08 -42.67 40.97
C ASP A 1120 -12.99 -42.67 42.50
N TRP A 1121 -13.70 -43.57 43.17
CA TRP A 1121 -13.69 -43.72 44.62
C TRP A 1121 -12.98 -45.00 45.04
N THR A 1122 -12.21 -44.94 46.12
CA THR A 1122 -11.78 -46.13 46.87
C THR A 1122 -12.10 -45.96 48.35
N PHE A 1123 -12.66 -46.99 49.00
CA PHE A 1123 -13.18 -46.86 50.37
C PHE A 1123 -12.24 -47.38 51.47
N GLY A 1124 -11.03 -47.79 51.11
CA GLY A 1124 -10.01 -48.28 52.06
C GLY A 1124 -10.20 -49.72 52.55
N ASP A 1125 -11.30 -50.40 52.20
CA ASP A 1125 -11.58 -51.81 52.51
C ASP A 1125 -11.37 -52.75 51.30
N GLY A 1126 -10.87 -52.21 50.19
CA GLY A 1126 -10.67 -52.90 48.92
C GLY A 1126 -11.85 -52.80 47.95
N SER A 1127 -12.92 -52.09 48.31
CA SER A 1127 -14.00 -51.72 47.39
C SER A 1127 -13.74 -50.37 46.71
N ALA A 1128 -14.37 -50.18 45.54
CA ALA A 1128 -14.28 -48.99 44.71
C ALA A 1128 -15.63 -48.70 44.02
N ASP A 1129 -15.85 -47.46 43.61
CA ASP A 1129 -17.04 -46.99 42.90
C ASP A 1129 -16.70 -45.80 42.01
N GLU A 1130 -17.62 -45.33 41.17
CA GLU A 1130 -17.38 -44.21 40.23
C GLU A 1130 -18.54 -43.18 40.26
N GLY A 1131 -18.24 -41.92 39.95
CA GLY A 1131 -19.22 -40.85 39.73
C GLY A 1131 -19.51 -39.92 40.92
N TRP A 1132 -20.37 -38.94 40.69
CA TRP A 1132 -20.68 -37.81 41.61
C TRP A 1132 -21.34 -38.17 42.95
N TYR A 1133 -21.82 -39.41 43.08
CA TYR A 1133 -22.49 -39.87 44.28
C TYR A 1133 -22.18 -41.35 44.51
N SER A 1134 -21.67 -41.67 45.70
CA SER A 1134 -21.51 -43.05 46.13
C SER A 1134 -22.12 -43.28 47.52
N ALA A 1135 -22.47 -44.53 47.81
CA ALA A 1135 -22.93 -44.94 49.12
C ALA A 1135 -22.31 -46.27 49.53
N HIS A 1136 -21.61 -46.28 50.66
CA HIS A 1136 -20.82 -47.42 51.10
C HIS A 1136 -21.20 -47.90 52.51
N ARG A 1137 -20.96 -49.20 52.79
CA ARG A 1137 -21.15 -49.84 54.10
C ARG A 1137 -19.90 -50.64 54.46
N TYR A 1138 -19.46 -50.53 55.69
CA TYR A 1138 -18.32 -51.28 56.20
C TYR A 1138 -18.77 -52.50 57.02
N ASP A 1139 -18.28 -53.67 56.67
CA ASP A 1139 -18.64 -54.96 57.28
C ASP A 1139 -17.83 -55.28 58.55
N GLU A 1140 -16.70 -54.60 58.76
CA GLU A 1140 -15.83 -54.75 59.92
C GLU A 1140 -15.55 -53.39 60.59
N ALA A 1141 -15.27 -53.40 61.89
CA ALA A 1141 -14.86 -52.20 62.60
C ALA A 1141 -13.39 -51.88 62.29
N GLY A 1142 -13.07 -50.60 62.07
CA GLY A 1142 -11.76 -50.15 61.64
C GLY A 1142 -11.74 -48.68 61.25
N GLU A 1143 -10.55 -48.17 60.96
CA GLU A 1143 -10.38 -46.86 60.30
C GLU A 1143 -10.15 -47.11 58.81
N TYR A 1144 -10.93 -46.45 57.98
CA TYR A 1144 -10.91 -46.62 56.53
C TYR A 1144 -10.64 -45.26 55.87
N THR A 1145 -9.60 -45.19 55.07
CA THR A 1145 -9.31 -44.00 54.25
C THR A 1145 -10.11 -44.11 52.97
N VAL A 1146 -11.06 -43.19 52.80
CA VAL A 1146 -11.79 -43.00 51.55
C VAL A 1146 -11.00 -42.01 50.71
N THR A 1147 -10.74 -42.37 49.45
CA THR A 1147 -10.04 -41.52 48.48
C THR A 1147 -10.95 -41.30 47.29
N LEU A 1148 -11.18 -40.03 46.96
CA LEU A 1148 -11.75 -39.59 45.70
C LEU A 1148 -10.60 -39.17 44.78
N THR A 1149 -10.54 -39.74 43.59
CA THR A 1149 -9.66 -39.28 42.51
C THR A 1149 -10.54 -38.61 41.45
N ALA A 1150 -10.30 -37.34 41.18
CA ALA A 1150 -10.99 -36.58 40.15
C ALA A 1150 -10.04 -36.31 38.98
N THR A 1151 -10.51 -36.56 37.76
CA THR A 1151 -9.80 -36.22 36.52
C THR A 1151 -10.53 -35.08 35.84
N ASP A 1152 -9.81 -34.01 35.49
CA ASP A 1152 -10.36 -32.86 34.77
C ASP A 1152 -10.31 -33.05 33.24
N ASN A 1153 -10.70 -32.02 32.50
CA ASN A 1153 -10.69 -31.96 31.04
C ASN A 1153 -9.29 -31.91 30.42
N THR A 1154 -8.25 -31.60 31.20
CA THR A 1154 -6.84 -31.63 30.76
C THR A 1154 -6.19 -33.00 30.98
N GLY A 1155 -6.91 -33.92 31.64
CA GLY A 1155 -6.44 -35.26 31.95
C GLY A 1155 -5.61 -35.33 33.24
N ALA A 1156 -5.51 -34.21 33.98
CA ALA A 1156 -4.82 -34.18 35.24
C ALA A 1156 -5.69 -34.75 36.36
N THR A 1157 -5.05 -35.43 37.32
CA THR A 1157 -5.74 -36.09 38.43
C THR A 1157 -5.41 -35.42 39.76
N THR A 1158 -6.43 -35.04 40.54
CA THR A 1158 -6.28 -34.64 41.95
C THR A 1158 -6.94 -35.66 42.85
N THR A 1159 -6.52 -35.71 44.12
CA THR A 1159 -7.14 -36.61 45.11
C THR A 1159 -7.56 -35.87 46.36
N ASP A 1160 -8.76 -36.16 46.86
CA ASP A 1160 -9.18 -35.80 48.21
C ASP A 1160 -9.36 -37.05 49.06
N THR A 1161 -9.05 -36.96 50.35
CA THR A 1161 -9.14 -38.10 51.28
C THR A 1161 -9.84 -37.76 52.58
N VAL A 1162 -10.71 -38.65 53.03
CA VAL A 1162 -11.34 -38.58 54.35
C VAL A 1162 -11.19 -39.90 55.09
N THR A 1163 -10.89 -39.84 56.39
CA THR A 1163 -10.83 -41.04 57.23
C THR A 1163 -12.18 -41.27 57.90
N VAL A 1164 -12.78 -42.44 57.66
CA VAL A 1164 -14.01 -42.90 58.31
C VAL A 1164 -13.67 -43.87 59.43
N ALA A 1165 -14.08 -43.55 60.65
CA ALA A 1165 -13.98 -44.43 61.81
C ALA A 1165 -15.26 -45.27 61.96
N VAL A 1166 -15.12 -46.58 61.79
CA VAL A 1166 -16.21 -47.54 61.92
C VAL A 1166 -16.06 -48.29 63.24
N SER A 1167 -17.03 -48.12 64.12
CA SER A 1167 -17.07 -48.76 65.43
C SER A 1167 -17.98 -49.98 65.46
N ASP A 1168 -17.66 -50.94 66.34
CA ASP A 1168 -18.58 -52.01 66.67
C ASP A 1168 -19.86 -51.46 67.30
N LEU A 1169 -20.97 -52.17 67.11
CA LEU A 1169 -22.24 -51.86 67.77
C LEU A 1169 -22.11 -52.04 69.29
N SER A 1170 -21.98 -50.92 69.99
CA SER A 1170 -21.87 -50.90 71.47
C SER A 1170 -23.20 -51.14 72.17
N ASP A 1171 -24.32 -50.78 71.54
CA ASP A 1171 -25.67 -51.04 72.05
C ASP A 1171 -26.25 -52.33 71.46
N PRO A 1172 -26.93 -53.17 72.27
CA PRO A 1172 -27.59 -54.36 71.74
C PRO A 1172 -28.65 -54.00 70.70
N ILE A 1173 -28.60 -54.66 69.54
CA ILE A 1173 -29.61 -54.65 68.47
C ILE A 1173 -30.95 -55.13 69.02
N ALA A 1174 -30.93 -56.02 70.02
CA ALA A 1174 -32.12 -56.46 70.72
C ALA A 1174 -31.84 -56.74 72.20
N ARG A 1175 -32.78 -56.38 73.08
CA ARG A 1175 -32.65 -56.56 74.54
C ARG A 1175 -33.55 -57.67 75.07
N VAL A 1176 -33.03 -58.47 76.00
CA VAL A 1176 -33.80 -59.49 76.71
C VAL A 1176 -34.68 -58.86 77.79
N VAL A 1177 -35.96 -59.20 77.79
CA VAL A 1177 -36.92 -58.80 78.81
C VAL A 1177 -37.50 -60.06 79.48
N PRO A 1178 -37.00 -60.45 80.66
CA PRO A 1178 -37.55 -61.58 81.39
C PRO A 1178 -38.84 -61.19 82.13
N SER A 1179 -39.74 -62.15 82.31
CA SER A 1179 -40.95 -62.00 83.16
C SER A 1179 -40.63 -61.81 84.65
N THR A 1180 -39.50 -62.33 85.10
CA THR A 1180 -38.95 -62.13 86.45
C THR A 1180 -37.44 -62.41 86.44
N THR A 1181 -36.68 -61.73 87.30
CA THR A 1181 -35.26 -62.02 87.58
C THR A 1181 -35.07 -62.90 88.82
N ASP A 1182 -36.15 -63.17 89.56
CA ASP A 1182 -36.16 -64.02 90.75
C ASP A 1182 -37.24 -65.10 90.56
N ALA A 1183 -36.83 -66.36 90.52
CA ALA A 1183 -37.71 -67.50 90.24
C ALA A 1183 -37.49 -68.63 91.26
N SER A 1184 -38.49 -69.47 91.49
CA SER A 1184 -38.32 -70.70 92.27
C SER A 1184 -37.81 -71.84 91.40
N VAL A 1185 -37.16 -72.85 91.98
CA VAL A 1185 -36.78 -74.07 91.24
C VAL A 1185 -38.00 -74.69 90.53
N GLY A 1186 -37.89 -74.90 89.21
CA GLY A 1186 -38.95 -75.43 88.35
C GLY A 1186 -40.02 -74.41 87.92
N GLU A 1187 -39.93 -73.15 88.35
CA GLU A 1187 -40.79 -72.07 87.85
C GLU A 1187 -40.50 -71.79 86.38
N ARG A 1188 -41.53 -71.42 85.61
CA ARG A 1188 -41.39 -71.07 84.19
C ARG A 1188 -41.16 -69.57 84.07
N VAL A 1189 -39.97 -69.18 83.64
CA VAL A 1189 -39.62 -67.80 83.28
C VAL A 1189 -39.79 -67.65 81.77
N THR A 1190 -40.62 -66.70 81.34
CA THR A 1190 -40.71 -66.32 79.93
C THR A 1190 -39.77 -65.16 79.63
N PHE A 1191 -39.15 -65.18 78.45
CA PHE A 1191 -38.27 -64.15 77.92
C PHE A 1191 -38.85 -63.62 76.62
N SER A 1192 -39.01 -62.31 76.52
CA SER A 1192 -39.37 -61.63 75.27
C SER A 1192 -38.20 -60.75 74.82
N VAL A 1193 -38.09 -60.53 73.51
CA VAL A 1193 -37.12 -59.59 72.94
C VAL A 1193 -37.77 -58.23 72.74
N ARG A 1194 -37.04 -57.16 73.10
CA ARG A 1194 -37.32 -55.81 72.63
C ARG A 1194 -36.33 -55.48 71.52
N ASP A 1195 -36.84 -55.23 70.32
CA ASP A 1195 -36.05 -54.71 69.20
C ASP A 1195 -35.56 -53.29 69.52
N THR A 1196 -34.28 -53.05 69.32
CA THR A 1196 -33.61 -51.76 69.51
C THR A 1196 -32.77 -51.36 68.29
N SER A 1197 -32.92 -52.06 67.15
CA SER A 1197 -32.12 -51.88 65.94
C SER A 1197 -32.39 -50.59 65.16
N GLY A 1198 -33.54 -49.95 65.37
CA GLY A 1198 -33.94 -48.70 64.70
C GLY A 1198 -34.80 -48.94 63.47
N ASP A 1199 -35.01 -47.91 62.64
CA ASP A 1199 -35.88 -47.99 61.44
C ASP A 1199 -35.15 -48.46 60.17
N GLU A 1200 -33.82 -48.36 60.12
CA GLU A 1200 -32.99 -48.72 58.94
C GLU A 1200 -32.30 -50.09 59.08
N ARG A 1201 -32.37 -50.69 60.27
CA ARG A 1201 -31.92 -52.05 60.55
C ARG A 1201 -33.09 -52.86 61.10
N TRP A 1202 -33.11 -54.16 60.84
CA TRP A 1202 -34.07 -55.08 61.46
C TRP A 1202 -33.37 -56.36 61.89
N VAL A 1203 -33.80 -56.92 63.02
CA VAL A 1203 -33.29 -58.19 63.54
C VAL A 1203 -33.59 -59.32 62.54
N ASP A 1204 -32.53 -59.91 61.99
CA ASP A 1204 -32.58 -61.06 61.07
C ASP A 1204 -32.60 -62.39 61.82
N SER A 1205 -31.80 -62.51 62.90
CA SER A 1205 -31.78 -63.72 63.75
C SER A 1205 -31.56 -63.43 65.23
N LEU A 1206 -32.09 -64.33 66.08
CA LEU A 1206 -32.02 -64.26 67.55
C LEU A 1206 -31.69 -65.64 68.11
N ASP A 1207 -30.55 -65.76 68.79
CA ASP A 1207 -30.07 -66.96 69.43
C ASP A 1207 -29.91 -66.75 70.94
N TRP A 1208 -30.28 -67.76 71.73
CA TRP A 1208 -30.31 -67.68 73.19
C TRP A 1208 -29.47 -68.77 73.84
N THR A 1209 -28.84 -68.45 74.97
CA THR A 1209 -28.37 -69.44 75.94
C THR A 1209 -28.89 -69.08 77.33
N PHE A 1210 -29.40 -70.07 78.08
CA PHE A 1210 -30.08 -69.81 79.35
C PHE A 1210 -29.17 -69.93 80.58
N GLY A 1211 -27.87 -70.22 80.39
CA GLY A 1211 -26.88 -70.34 81.46
C GLY A 1211 -26.80 -71.71 82.14
N ASP A 1212 -27.68 -72.66 81.80
CA ASP A 1212 -27.71 -74.04 82.35
C ASP A 1212 -27.29 -75.12 81.34
N GLY A 1213 -26.73 -74.70 80.20
CA GLY A 1213 -26.32 -75.56 79.09
C GLY A 1213 -27.41 -75.78 78.03
N THR A 1214 -28.59 -75.19 78.19
CA THR A 1214 -29.65 -75.19 77.16
C THR A 1214 -29.65 -73.90 76.33
N SER A 1215 -30.18 -73.97 75.12
CA SER A 1215 -30.27 -72.87 74.15
C SER A 1215 -31.66 -72.77 73.52
N GLY A 1216 -31.95 -71.64 72.88
CA GLY A 1216 -33.19 -71.37 72.17
C GLY A 1216 -32.97 -70.39 71.02
N SER A 1217 -34.03 -70.11 70.24
CA SER A 1217 -34.00 -69.11 69.17
C SER A 1217 -35.34 -68.37 69.06
N GLY A 1218 -35.36 -67.23 68.37
CA GLY A 1218 -36.55 -66.44 68.08
C GLY A 1218 -36.96 -65.43 69.16
N TRP A 1219 -38.03 -64.68 68.86
CA TRP A 1219 -38.49 -63.48 69.62
C TRP A 1219 -39.07 -63.76 71.02
N TRP A 1220 -39.39 -65.02 71.31
CA TRP A 1220 -40.01 -65.43 72.57
C TRP A 1220 -39.53 -66.82 72.99
N ASN A 1221 -39.13 -66.95 74.25
CA ASN A 1221 -38.72 -68.21 74.85
C ASN A 1221 -39.36 -68.41 76.23
N ALA A 1222 -39.48 -69.67 76.67
CA ALA A 1222 -39.89 -70.01 78.03
C ALA A 1222 -39.02 -71.13 78.58
N HIS A 1223 -38.39 -70.89 79.74
CA HIS A 1223 -37.43 -71.81 80.33
C HIS A 1223 -37.71 -72.05 81.81
N SER A 1224 -37.31 -73.22 82.32
CA SER A 1224 -37.44 -73.58 83.72
C SER A 1224 -36.16 -74.23 84.23
N TYR A 1225 -35.62 -73.71 85.32
CA TYR A 1225 -34.36 -74.16 85.89
C TYR A 1225 -34.57 -75.31 86.89
N GLY A 1226 -33.83 -76.41 86.69
CA GLY A 1226 -33.96 -77.63 87.48
C GLY A 1226 -33.25 -77.61 88.85
N SER A 1227 -32.48 -76.58 89.14
CA SER A 1227 -31.72 -76.41 90.39
C SER A 1227 -31.64 -74.94 90.79
N ALA A 1228 -31.48 -74.68 92.09
CA ALA A 1228 -31.21 -73.33 92.58
C ALA A 1228 -29.82 -72.87 92.12
N GLY A 1229 -29.70 -71.59 91.77
CA GLY A 1229 -28.49 -71.01 91.19
C GLY A 1229 -28.73 -69.67 90.51
N SER A 1230 -27.65 -68.99 90.16
CA SER A 1230 -27.69 -67.76 89.36
C SER A 1230 -27.38 -68.12 87.90
N TYR A 1231 -28.33 -67.89 87.01
CA TYR A 1231 -28.23 -68.24 85.60
C TYR A 1231 -28.16 -66.97 84.74
N THR A 1232 -27.08 -66.82 83.97
CA THR A 1232 -26.98 -65.73 82.99
C THR A 1232 -27.63 -66.17 81.69
N VAL A 1233 -28.72 -65.49 81.34
CA VAL A 1233 -29.38 -65.62 80.03
C VAL A 1233 -28.73 -64.65 79.08
N THR A 1234 -28.25 -65.17 77.96
CA THR A 1234 -27.55 -64.41 76.92
C THR A 1234 -28.37 -64.49 75.64
N LEU A 1235 -28.74 -63.33 75.11
CA LEU A 1235 -29.38 -63.16 73.80
C LEU A 1235 -28.33 -62.61 72.82
N ARG A 1236 -28.03 -63.34 71.75
CA ARG A 1236 -27.26 -62.85 70.61
C ARG A 1236 -28.24 -62.48 69.50
N ALA A 1237 -28.20 -61.23 69.06
CA ALA A 1237 -29.01 -60.73 67.95
C ALA A 1237 -28.10 -60.43 66.76
N THR A 1238 -28.56 -60.79 65.56
CA THR A 1238 -27.95 -60.43 64.28
C THR A 1238 -28.98 -59.64 63.48
N ASP A 1239 -28.60 -58.52 62.90
CA ASP A 1239 -29.48 -57.75 62.02
C ASP A 1239 -29.31 -58.12 60.54
N ASN A 1240 -30.04 -57.42 59.68
CA ASN A 1240 -30.03 -57.58 58.23
C ASN A 1240 -28.75 -57.14 57.53
N THR A 1241 -27.82 -56.48 58.23
CA THR A 1241 -26.49 -56.15 57.72
C THR A 1241 -25.44 -57.15 58.18
N GLY A 1242 -25.83 -58.17 58.93
CA GLY A 1242 -24.94 -59.20 59.46
C GLY A 1242 -24.21 -58.80 60.75
N ALA A 1243 -24.46 -57.60 61.27
CA ALA A 1243 -23.85 -57.13 62.51
C ALA A 1243 -24.46 -57.88 63.70
N THR A 1244 -23.62 -58.28 64.67
CA THR A 1244 -24.08 -59.08 65.83
C THR A 1244 -23.79 -58.41 67.15
N THR A 1245 -24.77 -58.39 68.05
CA THR A 1245 -24.63 -57.88 69.42
C THR A 1245 -25.16 -58.88 70.42
N THR A 1246 -24.81 -58.71 71.69
CA THR A 1246 -25.25 -59.58 72.77
C THR A 1246 -25.83 -58.77 73.92
N ASP A 1247 -26.99 -59.17 74.43
CA ASP A 1247 -27.57 -58.67 75.67
C ASP A 1247 -27.65 -59.79 76.71
N THR A 1248 -27.49 -59.46 78.00
CA THR A 1248 -27.53 -60.45 79.07
C THR A 1248 -28.42 -60.03 80.23
N VAL A 1249 -29.10 -60.99 80.84
CA VAL A 1249 -29.82 -60.81 82.10
C VAL A 1249 -29.58 -61.98 83.04
N THR A 1250 -29.41 -61.71 84.32
CA THR A 1250 -29.27 -62.76 85.34
C THR A 1250 -30.61 -63.09 85.95
N VAL A 1251 -30.95 -64.39 85.96
CA VAL A 1251 -32.09 -64.95 86.68
C VAL A 1251 -31.58 -65.71 87.89
N THR A 1252 -31.93 -65.26 89.08
CA THR A 1252 -31.65 -65.94 90.35
C THR A 1252 -32.76 -66.93 90.64
N VAL A 1253 -32.39 -68.19 90.90
CA VAL A 1253 -33.32 -69.28 91.20
C VAL A 1253 -33.07 -69.78 92.61
N GLU A 1254 -34.07 -69.68 93.49
CA GLU A 1254 -34.01 -70.12 94.90
C GLU A 1254 -34.87 -71.35 95.23
#